data_AF-A0A3M2BGK1-F1
#
_entry.id   AF-A0A3M2BGK1-F1
#
_cell.length_a   1.000
_cell.length_b   1.000
_cell.length_c   1.000
_cell.angle_alpha   90.00
_cell.angle_beta   90.00
_cell.angle_gamma   90.00
#
_symmetry.space_group_name_H-M   'P 1'
#
loop_
_entity.id
_entity.type
_entity.pdbx_description
1 polymer ?
#
loop_
_entity_poly.entity_id
_entity_poly.type
_entity_poly.pdbx_seq_one_letter_code
_entity_poly.pdbx_strand_id
1 'polypeptide(L)'
;MEGGMAKKQRTRATAETMAGKQREISVSEFFAKNRHLLGFDNPRKALLTTVKEAVDNALDACEEAGILPDIEVRIEELIAPPSPSKPGRYRVTITDNGPGIVRKQVENIFGKLLYGSKFHRLKMSRGQQGIGISAAGMYGLMTTGRPMVITTKPKKNKPAHHLELAMDTTRNKPEVTVDVETDEFFPTSSGTGTRVVIELEGRYVRGKASVEAYLEQTAIANPHAHIVFVPPEKANEDPTLEAGREGTDPAGMAGSPADIVRTTEHEDRIVYPRTVEELPPETVEIKPHPYGVELGNFLRMLKATSEKQLAGFFKREFCRVTPAVIKEITKKASTKDKTITGQTYVSTIDHAAAERIYKAMQEAKLRSPPTDCLAPIGVRTLLAGLLKGVKAEFYAASTRNPAVYRGNPFQIEAAIAYGGDLPADQPARVIRFANRVPLLYQQSACCAFKSVTETSWKNYGLSQPRGSGPVGPLVVMIHMASVWVPFTSESKEAIADYDEIRKEMKLALQECGRKLGTYVRRRQKMKREGERREVFERYIGEIAKSCHALVGVDTATIYEALMKQARRRTEIADAQLDEDGRIIRDDSNGKLDDDDGVIIVRDDGPGPEETMGTSRGGLKGPAKSNDGNEHSSPNTGAKSRNKTRRGSRSSGAKKKGLTKKPVSGKSPRPKPAEATPTSLAGTASLKRGGIKNRGMPKPRVKLGAKTEKGLFG
;
A
#
# COMPACT_ATOMS: atom_id res chain seq x y z
N MET A 1 -1.61 69.01 -45.07
CA MET A 1 -0.99 67.78 -45.62
C MET A 1 -0.53 66.94 -44.44
N GLU A 2 -0.91 65.67 -44.38
CA GLU A 2 -0.49 64.79 -43.28
C GLU A 2 0.92 64.23 -43.54
N GLY A 3 1.82 64.40 -42.56
CA GLY A 3 3.18 63.84 -42.63
C GLY A 3 3.17 62.35 -42.30
N GLY A 4 3.13 61.50 -43.33
CA GLY A 4 3.08 60.04 -43.16
C GLY A 4 4.31 59.48 -42.43
N MET A 5 4.15 59.07 -41.17
CA MET A 5 5.19 58.36 -40.42
C MET A 5 5.53 57.02 -41.08
N ALA A 6 6.72 56.94 -41.69
CA ALA A 6 7.23 55.70 -42.25
C ALA A 6 7.39 54.63 -41.15
N LYS A 7 6.58 53.57 -41.21
CA LYS A 7 6.69 52.43 -40.28
C LYS A 7 8.04 51.74 -40.49
N LYS A 8 9.01 51.99 -39.58
CA LYS A 8 10.28 51.24 -39.50
C LYS A 8 9.98 49.75 -39.56
N GLN A 9 10.42 49.08 -40.64
CA GLN A 9 10.32 47.63 -40.73
C GLN A 9 11.11 47.01 -39.59
N ARG A 10 10.48 46.10 -38.82
CA ARG A 10 11.20 45.29 -37.83
C ARG A 10 12.17 44.39 -38.57
N THR A 11 13.47 44.64 -38.42
CA THR A 11 14.53 43.75 -38.89
C THR A 11 14.31 42.36 -38.32
N ARG A 12 14.31 41.35 -39.20
CA ARG A 12 14.15 39.95 -38.80
C ARG A 12 15.40 39.50 -38.06
N ALA A 13 15.24 38.73 -37.00
CA ALA A 13 16.37 38.20 -36.25
C ALA A 13 17.16 37.18 -37.10
N THR A 14 18.46 37.40 -37.24
CA THR A 14 19.38 36.43 -37.86
C THR A 14 19.69 35.28 -36.90
N ALA A 15 20.27 34.18 -37.39
CA ALA A 15 20.63 33.03 -36.56
C ALA A 15 21.58 33.42 -35.41
N GLU A 16 22.52 34.32 -35.65
CA GLU A 16 23.50 34.82 -34.67
C GLU A 16 22.80 35.67 -33.60
N THR A 17 21.86 36.54 -33.99
CA THR A 17 21.06 37.34 -33.03
C THR A 17 20.00 36.51 -32.29
N MET A 18 19.79 35.25 -32.66
CA MET A 18 18.99 34.28 -31.90
C MET A 18 19.89 33.42 -31.00
N ALA A 19 21.06 32.99 -31.48
CA ALA A 19 22.06 32.28 -30.70
C ALA A 19 22.55 33.13 -29.51
N GLY A 20 22.88 34.41 -29.72
CA GLY A 20 23.25 35.35 -28.64
C GLY A 20 22.12 35.69 -27.64
N LYS A 21 20.91 35.16 -27.83
CA LYS A 21 19.80 35.21 -26.86
C LYS A 21 19.59 33.88 -26.12
N GLN A 22 20.25 32.81 -26.53
CA GLN A 22 20.29 31.57 -25.78
C GLN A 22 21.10 31.81 -24.50
N ARG A 23 20.59 31.31 -23.38
CA ARG A 23 21.23 31.36 -22.06
C ARG A 23 20.98 30.04 -21.37
N GLU A 24 21.94 29.59 -20.58
CA GLU A 24 21.72 28.49 -19.65
C GLU A 24 20.71 28.93 -18.59
N ILE A 25 19.71 28.09 -18.33
CA ILE A 25 18.66 28.36 -17.35
C ILE A 25 19.20 27.93 -15.98
N SER A 26 19.21 28.84 -15.00
CA SER A 26 19.67 28.49 -13.65
C SER A 26 18.74 27.45 -13.00
N VAL A 27 19.27 26.64 -12.09
CA VAL A 27 18.49 25.54 -11.49
C VAL A 27 17.26 26.07 -10.72
N SER A 28 17.33 27.27 -10.14
CA SER A 28 16.15 27.90 -9.53
C SER A 28 15.26 28.68 -10.50
N GLU A 29 15.72 29.11 -11.68
CA GLU A 29 14.82 29.56 -12.74
C GLU A 29 14.02 28.37 -13.30
N PHE A 30 14.68 27.21 -13.46
CA PHE A 30 14.02 25.94 -13.76
C PHE A 30 13.03 25.58 -12.65
N PHE A 31 13.42 25.63 -11.37
CA PHE A 31 12.51 25.37 -10.25
C PHE A 31 11.32 26.33 -10.22
N ALA A 32 11.54 27.64 -10.34
CA ALA A 32 10.49 28.66 -10.32
C ALA A 32 9.45 28.45 -11.43
N LYS A 33 9.90 28.08 -12.64
CA LYS A 33 9.01 27.79 -13.78
C LYS A 33 8.33 26.41 -13.67
N ASN A 34 8.98 25.44 -13.03
CA ASN A 34 8.54 24.04 -13.01
C ASN A 34 8.17 23.50 -11.61
N ARG A 35 7.83 24.37 -10.64
CA ARG A 35 7.42 23.99 -9.27
C ARG A 35 6.39 22.85 -9.24
N HIS A 36 5.50 22.83 -10.23
CA HIS A 36 4.45 21.83 -10.41
C HIS A 36 4.97 20.40 -10.70
N LEU A 37 6.12 20.24 -11.37
CA LEU A 37 6.71 18.91 -11.59
C LEU A 37 7.17 18.30 -10.27
N LEU A 38 7.70 19.14 -9.37
CA LEU A 38 8.30 18.74 -8.09
C LEU A 38 7.29 18.69 -6.92
N GLY A 39 6.01 18.93 -7.18
CA GLY A 39 4.95 18.89 -6.15
C GLY A 39 4.75 20.18 -5.35
N PHE A 40 5.38 21.29 -5.75
CA PHE A 40 5.31 22.59 -5.06
C PHE A 40 4.42 23.61 -5.80
N ASP A 41 3.34 23.14 -6.45
CA ASP A 41 2.36 23.98 -7.17
C ASP A 41 1.45 24.79 -6.24
N ASN A 42 1.07 24.22 -5.11
CA ASN A 42 0.06 24.75 -4.18
C ASN A 42 0.60 24.72 -2.74
N PRO A 43 0.45 25.78 -1.91
CA PRO A 43 0.92 25.79 -0.52
C PRO A 43 0.40 24.64 0.37
N ARG A 44 -0.80 24.09 0.10
CA ARG A 44 -1.28 22.86 0.77
C ARG A 44 -0.44 21.65 0.38
N LYS A 45 -0.10 21.54 -0.92
CA LYS A 45 0.67 20.42 -1.44
C LYS A 45 2.13 20.53 -1.01
N ALA A 46 2.73 21.70 -1.10
CA ALA A 46 4.10 21.98 -0.69
C ALA A 46 4.40 21.51 0.74
N LEU A 47 3.55 21.85 1.71
CA LEU A 47 3.69 21.41 3.11
C LEU A 47 3.69 19.87 3.24
N LEU A 48 2.75 19.21 2.55
CA LEU A 48 2.65 17.75 2.52
C LEU A 48 3.84 17.10 1.78
N THR A 49 4.31 17.66 0.66
CA THR A 49 5.47 17.17 -0.10
C THR A 49 6.76 17.29 0.73
N THR A 50 6.94 18.36 1.50
CA THR A 50 8.06 18.49 2.45
C THR A 50 8.05 17.39 3.51
N VAL A 51 6.91 17.19 4.20
CA VAL A 51 6.79 16.11 5.20
C VAL A 51 7.04 14.74 4.56
N LYS A 52 6.44 14.49 3.38
CA LYS A 52 6.58 13.24 2.64
C LYS A 52 8.05 12.95 2.30
N GLU A 53 8.75 13.86 1.63
CA GLU A 53 10.13 13.59 1.18
C GLU A 53 11.12 13.55 2.34
N ALA A 54 10.79 14.12 3.51
CA ALA A 54 11.56 13.92 4.74
C ALA A 54 11.30 12.53 5.36
N VAL A 55 10.04 12.16 5.60
CA VAL A 55 9.65 10.87 6.21
C VAL A 55 10.04 9.68 5.33
N ASP A 56 9.86 9.76 4.01
CA ASP A 56 10.29 8.71 3.07
C ASP A 56 11.81 8.47 3.15
N ASN A 57 12.63 9.52 3.40
CA ASN A 57 14.07 9.37 3.54
C ASN A 57 14.49 8.91 4.95
N ALA A 58 13.79 9.32 6.01
CA ALA A 58 14.00 8.78 7.36
C ALA A 58 13.72 7.27 7.42
N LEU A 59 12.61 6.81 6.83
CA LEU A 59 12.28 5.39 6.71
C LEU A 59 13.31 4.61 5.91
N ASP A 60 13.70 5.12 4.72
CA ASP A 60 14.77 4.49 3.92
C ASP A 60 16.11 4.42 4.69
N ALA A 61 16.46 5.44 5.48
CA ALA A 61 17.72 5.49 6.24
C ALA A 61 17.76 4.57 7.46
N CYS A 62 16.63 4.40 8.16
CA CYS A 62 16.52 3.44 9.26
C CYS A 62 16.55 2.00 8.75
N GLU A 63 15.82 1.70 7.66
CA GLU A 63 15.79 0.38 7.03
C GLU A 63 17.16 -0.02 6.45
N GLU A 64 17.86 0.85 5.72
CA GLU A 64 19.23 0.56 5.22
C GLU A 64 20.28 0.43 6.35
N ALA A 65 19.97 0.86 7.58
CA ALA A 65 20.83 0.72 8.75
C ALA A 65 20.50 -0.49 9.65
N GLY A 66 19.41 -1.22 9.37
CA GLY A 66 18.93 -2.29 10.27
C GLY A 66 18.33 -1.76 11.58
N ILE A 67 17.86 -0.51 11.60
CA ILE A 67 17.26 0.15 12.78
C ILE A 67 15.74 0.18 12.61
N LEU A 68 15.00 -0.26 13.64
CA LEU A 68 13.54 -0.12 13.67
C LEU A 68 13.15 1.37 13.73
N PRO A 69 12.40 1.91 12.75
CA PRO A 69 12.17 3.35 12.68
C PRO A 69 11.38 3.88 13.87
N ASP A 70 11.80 5.06 14.32
CA ASP A 70 11.18 5.89 15.35
C ASP A 70 11.31 7.34 14.88
N ILE A 71 10.17 7.96 14.53
CA ILE A 71 10.13 9.23 13.77
C ILE A 71 9.16 10.23 14.43
N GLU A 72 9.66 11.39 14.86
CA GLU A 72 8.83 12.54 15.24
C GLU A 72 8.62 13.45 14.02
N VAL A 73 7.37 13.80 13.74
CA VAL A 73 6.99 14.84 12.77
C VAL A 73 6.25 15.93 13.52
N ARG A 74 6.86 17.11 13.64
CA ARG A 74 6.26 18.30 14.26
C ARG A 74 6.07 19.39 13.20
N ILE A 75 4.93 20.06 13.24
CA ILE A 75 4.67 21.25 12.42
C ILE A 75 4.25 22.37 13.37
N GLU A 76 4.94 23.51 13.35
CA GLU A 76 4.58 24.72 14.11
C GLU A 76 4.03 25.77 13.13
N GLU A 77 2.99 26.54 13.51
CA GLU A 77 2.51 27.68 12.71
C GLU A 77 3.19 28.98 13.19
N LEU A 78 4.23 29.41 12.49
CA LEU A 78 5.03 30.59 12.84
C LEU A 78 4.33 31.91 12.52
N ILE A 79 3.59 31.95 11.41
CA ILE A 79 2.76 33.10 11.03
C ILE A 79 1.45 32.56 10.47
N ALA A 80 0.35 32.87 11.15
CA ALA A 80 -0.99 32.46 10.75
C ALA A 80 -1.36 32.99 9.35
N PRO A 81 -2.11 32.21 8.53
CA PRO A 81 -2.52 32.64 7.20
C PRO A 81 -3.45 33.87 7.30
N PRO A 82 -3.12 35.02 6.67
CA PRO A 82 -3.88 36.28 6.82
C PRO A 82 -5.25 36.26 6.13
N SER A 83 -5.63 35.14 5.51
CA SER A 83 -6.96 34.83 4.99
C SER A 83 -7.01 33.34 4.64
N PRO A 84 -8.17 32.65 4.71
CA PRO A 84 -8.30 31.24 4.28
C PRO A 84 -7.96 30.96 2.79
N SER A 85 -7.64 31.99 2.00
CA SER A 85 -7.18 31.88 0.61
C SER A 85 -5.65 32.06 0.46
N LYS A 86 -4.96 32.58 1.47
CA LYS A 86 -3.51 32.87 1.46
C LYS A 86 -2.71 31.82 2.26
N PRO A 87 -1.42 31.63 1.96
CA PRO A 87 -0.56 30.79 2.79
C PRO A 87 -0.25 31.44 4.14
N GLY A 88 0.06 30.62 5.14
CA GLY A 88 0.77 31.00 6.36
C GLY A 88 2.24 30.57 6.27
N ARG A 89 3.04 30.80 7.32
CA ARG A 89 4.40 30.26 7.45
C ARG A 89 4.43 29.16 8.50
N TYR A 90 5.00 28.03 8.15
CA TYR A 90 5.12 26.85 9.00
C TYR A 90 6.57 26.44 9.13
N ARG A 91 6.97 26.02 10.33
CA ARG A 91 8.18 25.24 10.55
C ARG A 91 7.82 23.77 10.48
N VAL A 92 8.53 23.00 9.66
CA VAL A 92 8.38 21.54 9.59
C VAL A 92 9.65 20.93 10.17
N THR A 93 9.51 20.22 11.29
CA THR A 93 10.60 19.57 12.02
C THR A 93 10.39 18.06 11.94
N ILE A 94 11.30 17.34 11.28
CA ILE A 94 11.29 15.87 11.21
C ILE A 94 12.53 15.36 11.94
N THR A 95 12.35 14.39 12.82
CA THR A 95 13.41 13.79 13.64
C THR A 95 13.41 12.27 13.47
N ASP A 96 14.55 11.66 13.17
CA ASP A 96 14.73 10.21 13.03
C ASP A 96 15.73 9.62 14.05
N ASN A 97 15.60 8.33 14.35
CA ASN A 97 16.54 7.54 15.14
C ASN A 97 17.61 6.80 14.29
N GLY A 98 17.82 7.22 13.04
CA GLY A 98 18.62 6.51 12.06
C GLY A 98 20.14 6.52 12.32
N PRO A 99 20.96 6.15 11.32
CA PRO A 99 22.42 6.08 11.45
C PRO A 99 23.11 7.46 11.52
N GLY A 100 22.36 8.55 11.35
CA GLY A 100 22.90 9.90 11.12
C GLY A 100 23.60 10.04 9.76
N ILE A 101 24.03 11.26 9.44
CA ILE A 101 24.65 11.61 8.16
C ILE A 101 26.06 12.15 8.41
N VAL A 102 27.07 11.52 7.80
CA VAL A 102 28.46 11.97 7.91
C VAL A 102 28.59 13.41 7.39
N ARG A 103 29.11 14.32 8.21
CA ARG A 103 29.23 15.78 7.96
C ARG A 103 29.60 16.15 6.52
N LYS A 104 30.59 15.48 5.92
CA LYS A 104 31.07 15.70 4.53
C LYS A 104 30.05 15.37 3.43
N GLN A 105 28.97 14.66 3.74
CA GLN A 105 27.91 14.29 2.80
C GLN A 105 26.64 15.13 2.95
N VAL A 106 26.43 15.79 4.09
CA VAL A 106 25.27 16.66 4.36
C VAL A 106 25.10 17.70 3.25
N GLU A 107 26.16 18.45 2.96
CA GLU A 107 26.23 19.44 1.88
C GLU A 107 25.78 18.90 0.52
N ASN A 108 26.18 17.68 0.15
CA ASN A 108 25.83 17.10 -1.15
C ASN A 108 24.41 16.54 -1.17
N ILE A 109 23.93 15.94 -0.07
CA ILE A 109 22.58 15.35 0.03
C ILE A 109 21.50 16.44 0.03
N PHE A 110 21.72 17.52 0.78
CA PHE A 110 20.73 18.56 1.01
C PHE A 110 20.90 19.76 0.06
N GLY A 111 22.14 20.18 -0.24
CA GLY A 111 22.44 21.40 -0.99
C GLY A 111 22.81 21.21 -2.46
N LYS A 112 22.60 20.03 -3.04
CA LYS A 112 22.84 19.78 -4.47
C LYS A 112 21.73 18.95 -5.10
N LEU A 113 21.04 19.52 -6.08
CA LEU A 113 20.01 18.80 -6.83
C LEU A 113 20.62 17.73 -7.75
N LEU A 114 19.89 16.61 -7.90
CA LEU A 114 20.30 15.40 -8.62
C LEU A 114 21.49 14.67 -7.98
N TYR A 115 21.64 14.77 -6.65
CA TYR A 115 22.63 14.02 -5.88
C TYR A 115 21.98 12.95 -5.01
N GLY A 116 22.52 11.73 -5.04
CA GLY A 116 22.09 10.67 -4.12
C GLY A 116 22.50 9.26 -4.54
N SER A 117 22.63 8.38 -3.55
CA SER A 117 22.92 6.94 -3.72
C SER A 117 21.89 6.18 -4.55
N LYS A 118 20.66 6.68 -4.62
CA LYS A 118 19.49 6.03 -5.22
C LYS A 118 19.43 6.15 -6.77
N PHE A 119 20.22 7.04 -7.38
CA PHE A 119 20.07 7.40 -8.82
C PHE A 119 20.58 6.33 -9.81
N HIS A 120 21.48 5.44 -9.39
CA HIS A 120 22.14 4.47 -10.27
C HIS A 120 21.73 3.01 -10.02
N ARG A 121 21.03 2.74 -8.91
CA ARG A 121 20.74 1.38 -8.42
C ARG A 121 19.36 0.92 -8.88
N LEU A 122 19.28 -0.23 -9.54
CA LEU A 122 18.00 -0.91 -9.74
C LEU A 122 17.71 -1.81 -8.54
N LYS A 123 17.31 -1.19 -7.43
CA LYS A 123 16.65 -1.85 -6.29
C LYS A 123 15.40 -1.07 -5.88
N MET A 124 14.39 -1.74 -5.36
CA MET A 124 13.18 -1.09 -4.84
C MET A 124 13.55 -0.15 -3.67
N SER A 125 13.06 1.09 -3.74
CA SER A 125 13.18 2.12 -2.69
C SER A 125 12.06 3.17 -2.82
N ARG A 126 11.85 4.02 -1.79
CA ARG A 126 10.84 5.09 -1.76
C ARG A 126 11.29 6.29 -2.61
N GLY A 127 12.55 6.68 -2.43
CA GLY A 127 13.26 7.63 -3.30
C GLY A 127 13.43 7.11 -4.73
N GLN A 128 13.77 8.00 -5.67
CA GLN A 128 14.01 7.60 -7.08
C GLN A 128 15.03 8.49 -7.79
N GLN A 129 15.01 9.80 -7.55
CA GLN A 129 15.78 10.79 -8.33
C GLN A 129 16.71 11.70 -7.49
N GLY A 130 16.80 11.54 -6.17
CA GLY A 130 17.72 12.36 -5.35
C GLY A 130 17.46 13.87 -5.45
N ILE A 131 16.19 14.28 -5.42
CA ILE A 131 15.76 15.69 -5.54
C ILE A 131 14.81 16.15 -4.43
N GLY A 132 14.07 15.24 -3.77
CA GLY A 132 12.91 15.60 -2.95
C GLY A 132 13.22 16.54 -1.78
N ILE A 133 14.14 16.15 -0.90
CA ILE A 133 14.48 16.96 0.28
C ILE A 133 15.22 18.26 -0.09
N SER A 134 16.07 18.22 -1.13
CA SER A 134 16.77 19.39 -1.67
C SER A 134 15.78 20.38 -2.33
N ALA A 135 14.71 19.88 -2.96
CA ALA A 135 13.60 20.67 -3.49
C ALA A 135 12.73 21.29 -2.37
N ALA A 136 12.50 20.57 -1.28
CA ALA A 136 11.82 21.10 -0.10
C ALA A 136 12.63 22.23 0.57
N GLY A 137 13.94 22.03 0.74
CA GLY A 137 14.86 23.06 1.23
C GLY A 137 14.90 24.29 0.31
N MET A 138 14.97 24.10 -1.02
CA MET A 138 14.88 25.21 -1.98
C MET A 138 13.52 25.92 -1.90
N TYR A 139 12.41 25.21 -1.73
CA TYR A 139 11.09 25.83 -1.59
C TYR A 139 10.97 26.68 -0.32
N GLY A 140 11.50 26.19 0.82
CA GLY A 140 11.62 26.97 2.05
C GLY A 140 12.42 28.25 1.82
N LEU A 141 13.68 28.12 1.38
CA LEU A 141 14.56 29.26 1.10
C LEU A 141 13.95 30.28 0.12
N MET A 142 13.24 29.83 -0.93
CA MET A 142 12.57 30.69 -1.91
C MET A 142 11.28 31.36 -1.40
N THR A 143 10.72 30.95 -0.26
CA THR A 143 9.46 31.51 0.28
C THR A 143 9.65 32.26 1.60
N THR A 144 10.47 31.74 2.52
CA THR A 144 10.73 32.37 3.82
C THR A 144 12.04 33.16 3.87
N GLY A 145 12.99 32.87 2.97
CA GLY A 145 14.35 33.40 3.00
C GLY A 145 15.26 32.75 4.05
N ARG A 146 14.80 31.66 4.70
CA ARG A 146 15.57 30.95 5.74
C ARG A 146 16.35 29.76 5.17
N PRO A 147 17.55 29.47 5.71
CA PRO A 147 18.24 28.21 5.43
C PRO A 147 17.48 27.02 6.02
N MET A 148 17.77 25.82 5.52
CA MET A 148 17.33 24.56 6.12
C MET A 148 18.30 24.17 7.24
N VAL A 149 17.78 23.90 8.43
CA VAL A 149 18.60 23.54 9.60
C VAL A 149 18.67 22.03 9.74
N ILE A 150 19.88 21.48 9.92
CA ILE A 150 20.15 20.05 9.93
C ILE A 150 21.01 19.74 11.15
N THR A 151 20.47 18.98 12.11
CA THR A 151 21.23 18.48 13.27
C THR A 151 21.39 16.97 13.15
N THR A 152 22.60 16.44 13.08
CA THR A 152 22.84 15.01 12.82
C THR A 152 23.98 14.43 13.66
N LYS A 153 23.78 13.22 14.20
CA LYS A 153 24.73 12.53 15.09
C LYS A 153 25.06 11.13 14.56
N PRO A 154 26.15 10.97 13.80
CA PRO A 154 26.51 9.67 13.18
C PRO A 154 27.08 8.63 14.14
N LYS A 155 27.41 9.00 15.39
CA LYS A 155 27.92 8.11 16.43
C LYS A 155 27.48 8.60 17.81
N LYS A 156 26.98 7.69 18.64
CA LYS A 156 26.51 7.97 20.02
C LYS A 156 27.55 8.71 20.88
N ASN A 157 28.82 8.31 20.76
CA ASN A 157 29.95 8.83 21.55
C ASN A 157 30.68 9.99 20.84
N LYS A 158 29.97 10.82 20.08
CA LYS A 158 30.48 12.06 19.47
C LYS A 158 29.46 13.19 19.63
N PRO A 159 29.88 14.46 19.56
CA PRO A 159 28.94 15.56 19.39
C PRO A 159 28.11 15.37 18.11
N ALA A 160 26.94 15.97 18.08
CA ALA A 160 26.18 16.16 16.84
C ALA A 160 26.80 17.30 16.02
N HIS A 161 26.62 17.27 14.70
CA HIS A 161 26.86 18.43 13.85
C HIS A 161 25.55 19.17 13.65
N HIS A 162 25.52 20.46 13.94
CA HIS A 162 24.42 21.38 13.65
C HIS A 162 24.83 22.30 12.50
N LEU A 163 24.07 22.26 11.40
CA LEU A 163 24.32 23.03 10.20
C LEU A 163 23.11 23.86 9.81
N GLU A 164 23.35 25.10 9.38
CA GLU A 164 22.41 25.83 8.53
C GLU A 164 22.88 25.75 7.07
N LEU A 165 22.00 25.27 6.18
CA LEU A 165 22.30 25.11 4.75
C LEU A 165 21.33 25.91 3.88
N ALA A 166 21.89 26.83 3.10
CA ALA A 166 21.26 27.42 1.93
C ALA A 166 21.73 26.68 0.65
N MET A 167 21.01 26.88 -0.45
CA MET A 167 21.45 26.41 -1.77
C MET A 167 21.66 27.61 -2.69
N ASP A 168 22.84 27.69 -3.31
CA ASP A 168 23.11 28.63 -4.38
C ASP A 168 22.26 28.26 -5.61
N THR A 169 21.15 29.00 -5.69
CA THR A 169 20.12 28.99 -6.74
C THR A 169 20.67 29.16 -8.16
N THR A 170 21.86 29.75 -8.32
CA THR A 170 22.51 30.05 -9.60
C THR A 170 23.53 28.98 -9.99
N ARG A 171 24.34 28.51 -9.03
CA ARG A 171 25.47 27.59 -9.26
C ARG A 171 25.20 26.12 -8.91
N ASN A 172 24.02 25.80 -8.35
CA ASN A 172 23.65 24.47 -7.83
C ASN A 172 24.71 23.91 -6.88
N LYS A 173 25.03 24.70 -5.85
CA LYS A 173 26.00 24.37 -4.81
C LYS A 173 25.40 24.59 -3.42
N PRO A 174 25.81 23.81 -2.41
CA PRO A 174 25.55 24.13 -1.02
C PRO A 174 26.26 25.43 -0.63
N GLU A 175 25.62 26.21 0.24
CA GLU A 175 26.23 27.32 0.98
C GLU A 175 25.85 27.13 2.44
N VAL A 176 26.85 27.01 3.32
CA VAL A 176 26.66 26.68 4.74
C VAL A 176 26.90 27.95 5.55
N THR A 177 25.86 28.46 6.22
CA THR A 177 25.93 29.70 7.01
C THR A 177 26.39 29.45 8.45
N VAL A 178 26.08 28.28 9.00
CA VAL A 178 26.49 27.82 10.33
C VAL A 178 26.93 26.36 10.23
N ASP A 179 28.03 26.00 10.88
CA ASP A 179 28.54 24.63 11.03
C ASP A 179 29.23 24.50 12.38
N VAL A 180 28.57 23.88 13.35
CA VAL A 180 29.08 23.73 14.72
C VAL A 180 28.94 22.28 15.21
N GLU A 181 29.91 21.83 16.01
CA GLU A 181 29.75 20.62 16.81
C GLU A 181 29.05 21.00 18.14
N THR A 182 28.01 20.26 18.52
CA THR A 182 27.26 20.47 19.77
C THR A 182 26.96 19.14 20.45
N ASP A 183 26.98 19.12 21.78
CA ASP A 183 26.51 17.97 22.56
C ASP A 183 24.98 17.97 22.74
N GLU A 184 24.30 19.08 22.42
CA GLU A 184 22.85 19.21 22.39
C GLU A 184 22.27 18.37 21.25
N PHE A 185 21.88 17.14 21.58
CA PHE A 185 21.21 16.23 20.67
C PHE A 185 19.97 15.66 21.35
N PHE A 186 18.86 15.65 20.60
CA PHE A 186 17.59 15.09 21.04
C PHE A 186 17.74 13.59 21.38
N PRO A 187 17.13 13.10 22.47
CA PRO A 187 17.21 11.69 22.85
C PRO A 187 16.51 10.82 21.78
N THR A 188 17.29 9.98 21.10
CA THR A 188 16.76 8.95 20.21
C THR A 188 16.95 7.56 20.81
N SER A 189 16.06 6.64 20.44
CA SER A 189 16.11 5.22 20.84
C SER A 189 17.42 4.50 20.47
N SER A 190 18.17 5.00 19.48
CA SER A 190 19.51 4.51 19.08
C SER A 190 20.68 5.29 19.69
N GLY A 191 20.49 6.56 20.07
CA GLY A 191 21.56 7.52 20.37
C GLY A 191 22.27 8.08 19.13
N THR A 192 21.74 7.83 17.93
CA THR A 192 22.13 8.44 16.65
C THR A 192 20.87 8.94 15.92
N GLY A 193 21.05 9.68 14.83
CA GLY A 193 19.93 10.11 13.99
C GLY A 193 20.14 11.45 13.31
N THR A 194 19.09 11.95 12.67
CA THR A 194 19.03 13.27 12.04
C THR A 194 17.73 13.99 12.37
N ARG A 195 17.82 15.31 12.59
CA ARG A 195 16.69 16.24 12.58
C ARG A 195 16.87 17.21 11.43
N VAL A 196 15.81 17.41 10.65
CA VAL A 196 15.74 18.36 9.54
C VAL A 196 14.61 19.33 9.81
N VAL A 197 14.91 20.63 9.77
CA VAL A 197 13.97 21.73 10.01
C VAL A 197 13.90 22.61 8.76
N ILE A 198 12.68 22.80 8.23
CA ILE A 198 12.42 23.62 7.04
C ILE A 198 11.31 24.61 7.35
N GLU A 199 11.60 25.91 7.28
CA GLU A 199 10.58 26.97 7.33
C GLU A 199 10.08 27.30 5.92
N LEU A 200 8.78 27.14 5.67
CA LEU A 200 8.17 27.30 4.35
C LEU A 200 6.81 28.02 4.40
N GLU A 201 6.44 28.68 3.30
CA GLU A 201 5.06 29.17 3.12
C GLU A 201 4.15 28.03 2.68
N GLY A 202 3.10 27.77 3.46
CA GLY A 202 2.27 26.57 3.33
C GLY A 202 0.81 26.82 3.68
N ARG A 203 0.04 25.74 3.76
CA ARG A 203 -1.30 25.76 4.36
C ARG A 203 -1.64 24.42 4.98
N TYR A 204 -1.80 24.38 6.30
CA TYR A 204 -2.35 23.20 6.97
C TYR A 204 -3.84 23.04 6.66
N VAL A 205 -4.28 21.82 6.31
CA VAL A 205 -5.68 21.47 6.08
C VAL A 205 -5.89 19.98 6.37
N ARG A 206 -6.81 19.65 7.28
CA ARG A 206 -7.15 18.26 7.65
C ARG A 206 -7.89 17.48 6.54
N GLY A 207 -8.11 16.18 6.77
CA GLY A 207 -8.93 15.29 5.91
C GLY A 207 -8.15 14.52 4.82
N LYS A 208 -8.87 13.89 3.87
CA LYS A 208 -8.36 12.82 2.94
C LYS A 208 -7.12 13.15 2.07
N ALA A 209 -6.60 14.38 2.10
CA ALA A 209 -5.34 14.80 1.49
C ALA A 209 -4.60 15.81 2.40
N SER A 210 -4.49 15.48 3.69
CA SER A 210 -3.71 16.19 4.71
C SER A 210 -2.38 15.50 5.01
N VAL A 211 -1.58 16.11 5.89
CA VAL A 211 -0.42 15.45 6.49
C VAL A 211 -0.85 14.26 7.35
N GLU A 212 -1.93 14.37 8.13
CA GLU A 212 -2.45 13.25 8.94
C GLU A 212 -2.81 12.05 8.06
N ALA A 213 -3.50 12.28 6.93
CA ALA A 213 -3.88 11.22 6.01
C ALA A 213 -2.68 10.60 5.26
N TYR A 214 -1.56 11.34 5.14
CA TYR A 214 -0.28 10.78 4.70
C TYR A 214 0.33 9.89 5.79
N LEU A 215 0.47 10.39 7.02
CA LEU A 215 1.12 9.68 8.13
C LEU A 215 0.33 8.42 8.56
N GLU A 216 -1.00 8.49 8.58
CA GLU A 216 -1.91 7.35 8.73
C GLU A 216 -1.59 6.25 7.71
N GLN A 217 -1.51 6.60 6.42
CA GLN A 217 -1.29 5.62 5.36
C GLN A 217 0.17 5.11 5.34
N THR A 218 1.14 5.96 5.64
CA THR A 218 2.54 5.56 5.85
C THR A 218 2.66 4.59 7.03
N ALA A 219 1.92 4.80 8.13
CA ALA A 219 1.88 3.90 9.27
C ALA A 219 1.15 2.57 8.99
N ILE A 220 0.20 2.54 8.05
CA ILE A 220 -0.42 1.32 7.51
C ILE A 220 0.56 0.53 6.62
N ALA A 221 1.34 1.21 5.76
CA ALA A 221 2.29 0.55 4.86
C ALA A 221 3.64 0.18 5.49
N ASN A 222 3.94 0.71 6.68
CA ASN A 222 5.20 0.49 7.40
C ASN A 222 4.89 0.18 8.88
N PRO A 223 4.31 -0.98 9.21
CA PRO A 223 3.81 -1.28 10.57
C PRO A 223 4.93 -1.47 11.61
N HIS A 224 6.16 -1.65 11.14
CA HIS A 224 7.39 -1.67 11.92
C HIS A 224 7.89 -0.28 12.35
N ALA A 225 7.38 0.80 11.75
CA ALA A 225 7.70 2.16 12.13
C ALA A 225 6.82 2.63 13.30
N HIS A 226 7.48 3.20 14.32
CA HIS A 226 6.86 4.09 15.29
C HIS A 226 6.88 5.51 14.70
N ILE A 227 5.73 6.19 14.68
CA ILE A 227 5.62 7.57 14.19
C ILE A 227 4.82 8.39 15.21
N VAL A 228 5.35 9.54 15.60
CA VAL A 228 4.69 10.55 16.44
C VAL A 228 4.43 11.79 15.58
N PHE A 229 3.22 12.33 15.65
CA PHE A 229 2.84 13.54 14.93
C PHE A 229 2.32 14.63 15.88
N VAL A 230 2.91 15.81 15.81
CA VAL A 230 2.48 17.01 16.56
C VAL A 230 1.95 18.05 15.54
N PRO A 231 0.62 18.24 15.45
CA PRO A 231 0.01 19.19 14.51
C PRO A 231 0.16 20.65 14.96
N PRO A 232 -0.01 21.65 14.06
CA PRO A 232 0.25 23.07 14.35
C PRO A 232 -0.55 23.64 15.52
N GLU A 233 -1.80 23.21 15.67
CA GLU A 233 -2.68 23.62 16.76
C GLU A 233 -2.04 23.31 18.13
N LYS A 234 -1.48 22.11 18.28
CA LYS A 234 -0.90 21.60 19.53
C LYS A 234 0.56 22.00 19.72
N ALA A 235 1.34 22.07 18.62
CA ALA A 235 2.73 22.52 18.64
C ALA A 235 2.89 23.97 19.11
N ASN A 236 1.86 24.80 18.89
CA ASN A 236 1.84 26.20 19.30
C ASN A 236 1.31 26.42 20.73
N GLU A 237 0.62 25.44 21.33
CA GLU A 237 0.03 25.55 22.68
C GLU A 237 1.07 25.34 23.80
N ASP A 238 2.05 24.46 23.60
CA ASP A 238 3.21 24.30 24.49
C ASP A 238 4.53 24.31 23.69
N PRO A 239 5.12 25.50 23.44
CA PRO A 239 6.42 25.62 22.79
C PRO A 239 7.59 25.09 23.65
N THR A 240 7.34 24.76 24.93
CA THR A 240 8.29 24.12 25.85
C THR A 240 8.16 22.59 25.91
N LEU A 241 7.37 21.97 25.01
CA LEU A 241 7.48 20.55 24.67
C LEU A 241 8.78 20.26 23.90
N GLU A 242 9.93 20.51 24.52
CA GLU A 242 11.21 19.98 24.07
C GLU A 242 11.15 18.44 24.03
N ALA A 243 11.98 17.85 23.17
CA ALA A 243 11.93 16.42 22.87
C ALA A 243 12.50 15.59 24.04
N GLY A 244 11.69 15.31 25.05
CA GLY A 244 12.07 14.40 26.14
C GLY A 244 11.28 14.59 27.44
N ARG A 245 10.08 13.99 27.53
CA ARG A 245 9.58 13.53 28.82
C ARG A 245 9.82 12.03 28.92
N GLU A 246 10.53 11.63 29.96
CA GLU A 246 10.63 10.25 30.41
C GLU A 246 9.20 9.72 30.69
N GLY A 247 8.86 8.51 30.22
CA GLY A 247 7.52 7.94 30.44
C GLY A 247 6.93 7.10 29.31
N THR A 248 7.54 7.04 28.13
CA THR A 248 7.15 6.08 27.07
C THR A 248 8.19 4.97 26.91
N ASP A 249 8.29 4.10 27.92
CA ASP A 249 8.92 2.79 27.74
C ASP A 249 8.16 2.00 26.67
N PRO A 250 8.78 1.55 25.56
CA PRO A 250 8.13 0.67 24.60
C PRO A 250 7.77 -0.70 25.21
N ALA A 251 8.36 -1.04 26.36
CA ALA A 251 8.04 -2.22 27.15
C ALA A 251 6.79 -2.06 28.06
N GLY A 252 6.27 -0.84 28.24
CA GLY A 252 5.21 -0.53 29.20
C GLY A 252 3.79 -0.93 28.77
N MET A 253 3.54 -1.06 27.47
CA MET A 253 2.24 -1.49 26.92
C MET A 253 2.29 -2.92 26.35
N ALA A 254 2.85 -3.84 27.13
CA ALA A 254 2.49 -5.25 27.06
C ALA A 254 1.05 -5.43 27.60
N GLY A 255 0.07 -4.98 26.79
CA GLY A 255 -1.33 -5.38 26.95
C GLY A 255 -1.49 -6.89 26.84
N SER A 256 -2.69 -7.40 27.10
CA SER A 256 -2.95 -8.82 26.90
C SER A 256 -2.75 -9.16 25.42
N PRO A 257 -2.29 -10.38 25.05
CA PRO A 257 -2.04 -10.76 23.64
C PRO A 257 -3.32 -10.86 22.76
N ALA A 258 -4.43 -10.27 23.22
CA ALA A 258 -5.68 -10.05 22.49
C ALA A 258 -5.95 -8.56 22.14
N ASP A 259 -5.20 -7.61 22.73
CA ASP A 259 -5.44 -6.18 22.57
C ASP A 259 -4.95 -5.68 21.19
N ILE A 260 -5.88 -5.23 20.33
CA ILE A 260 -5.56 -4.75 18.98
C ILE A 260 -4.88 -3.38 19.05
N VAL A 261 -3.56 -3.37 18.90
CA VAL A 261 -2.73 -2.15 18.82
C VAL A 261 -3.19 -1.25 17.66
N ARG A 262 -3.60 -0.02 18.00
CA ARG A 262 -4.20 0.98 17.09
C ARG A 262 -3.54 2.35 17.27
N THR A 263 -3.72 3.24 16.30
CA THR A 263 -3.37 4.67 16.42
C THR A 263 -4.05 5.29 17.64
N THR A 264 -3.30 6.05 18.45
CA THR A 264 -3.82 6.77 19.61
C THR A 264 -3.69 8.28 19.41
N GLU A 265 -4.79 9.01 19.58
CA GLU A 265 -4.81 10.47 19.64
C GLU A 265 -4.75 10.88 21.11
N HIS A 266 -3.67 11.55 21.50
CA HIS A 266 -3.47 12.13 22.84
C HIS A 266 -3.81 13.62 22.79
N GLU A 267 -3.86 14.29 23.94
CA GLU A 267 -4.16 15.73 24.00
C GLU A 267 -3.14 16.57 23.23
N ASP A 268 -1.84 16.23 23.30
CA ASP A 268 -0.72 16.98 22.69
C ASP A 268 -0.22 16.42 21.34
N ARG A 269 -0.38 15.12 21.09
CA ARG A 269 0.20 14.43 19.92
C ARG A 269 -0.70 13.30 19.36
N ILE A 270 -0.38 12.81 18.17
CA ILE A 270 -0.96 11.58 17.61
C ILE A 270 0.18 10.55 17.51
N VAL A 271 -0.03 9.34 18.05
CA VAL A 271 0.96 8.26 18.04
C VAL A 271 0.45 7.11 17.17
N TYR A 272 1.29 6.67 16.23
CA TYR A 272 1.05 5.54 15.34
C TYR A 272 1.96 4.36 15.77
N PRO A 273 1.59 3.59 16.80
CA PRO A 273 2.49 2.62 17.45
C PRO A 273 2.95 1.48 16.53
N ARG A 274 4.13 0.92 16.80
CA ARG A 274 4.66 -0.25 16.10
C ARG A 274 3.74 -1.46 16.34
N THR A 275 3.48 -2.27 15.32
CA THR A 275 2.73 -3.54 15.44
C THR A 275 3.52 -4.77 15.01
N VAL A 276 4.71 -4.58 14.42
CA VAL A 276 5.62 -5.65 13.97
C VAL A 276 7.05 -5.25 14.30
N GLU A 277 7.83 -6.11 14.95
CA GLU A 277 9.25 -5.84 15.27
C GLU A 277 10.24 -6.42 14.25
N GLU A 278 9.74 -7.16 13.26
CA GLU A 278 10.53 -7.63 12.12
C GLU A 278 10.75 -6.48 11.11
N LEU A 279 12.01 -6.24 10.74
CA LEU A 279 12.35 -5.32 9.67
C LEU A 279 12.14 -5.95 8.28
N PRO A 280 11.74 -5.17 7.28
CA PRO A 280 11.75 -5.59 5.88
C PRO A 280 13.09 -6.21 5.42
N PRO A 281 13.07 -7.23 4.55
CA PRO A 281 14.31 -7.77 3.95
C PRO A 281 15.00 -6.72 3.07
N GLU A 282 16.33 -6.65 3.14
CA GLU A 282 17.11 -5.72 2.29
C GLU A 282 17.02 -6.12 0.81
N THR A 283 16.82 -5.13 -0.06
CA THR A 283 16.69 -5.34 -1.51
C THR A 283 18.05 -5.35 -2.21
N VAL A 284 18.32 -6.40 -2.98
CA VAL A 284 19.58 -6.54 -3.73
C VAL A 284 19.54 -5.72 -5.02
N GLU A 285 20.61 -4.98 -5.31
CA GLU A 285 20.77 -4.24 -6.55
C GLU A 285 20.94 -5.19 -7.76
N ILE A 286 20.06 -5.07 -8.76
CA ILE A 286 20.10 -5.91 -9.96
C ILE A 286 20.62 -5.14 -11.18
N LYS A 287 21.14 -5.88 -12.15
CA LYS A 287 21.54 -5.31 -13.45
C LYS A 287 20.32 -5.11 -14.35
N PRO A 288 20.30 -4.10 -15.23
CA PRO A 288 19.26 -3.92 -16.23
C PRO A 288 18.88 -5.21 -16.96
N HIS A 289 17.58 -5.46 -17.12
CA HIS A 289 17.11 -6.51 -18.03
C HIS A 289 17.12 -5.98 -19.46
N PRO A 290 17.57 -6.75 -20.47
CA PRO A 290 17.65 -6.28 -21.84
C PRO A 290 16.33 -5.68 -22.39
N TYR A 291 15.17 -6.24 -22.05
CA TYR A 291 13.86 -5.70 -22.50
C TYR A 291 13.52 -4.32 -21.92
N GLY A 292 14.20 -3.89 -20.84
CA GLY A 292 13.97 -2.60 -20.19
C GLY A 292 14.96 -1.50 -20.56
N VAL A 293 15.97 -1.80 -21.38
CA VAL A 293 16.92 -0.80 -21.86
C VAL A 293 16.46 -0.26 -23.20
N GLU A 294 16.46 1.08 -23.33
CA GLU A 294 16.19 1.80 -24.58
C GLU A 294 17.47 1.99 -25.42
N LEU A 295 17.32 2.21 -26.74
CA LEU A 295 18.47 2.33 -27.66
C LEU A 295 19.47 3.43 -27.25
N GLY A 296 19.00 4.59 -26.77
CA GLY A 296 19.88 5.66 -26.29
C GLY A 296 20.70 5.26 -25.05
N ASN A 297 20.08 4.50 -24.14
CA ASN A 297 20.75 3.95 -22.96
C ASN A 297 21.73 2.83 -23.34
N PHE A 298 21.34 1.96 -24.27
CA PHE A 298 22.21 0.93 -24.84
C PHE A 298 23.48 1.53 -25.49
N LEU A 299 23.33 2.56 -26.32
CA LEU A 299 24.44 3.30 -26.93
C LEU A 299 25.35 3.97 -25.88
N ARG A 300 24.76 4.53 -24.82
CA ARG A 300 25.51 5.13 -23.70
C ARG A 300 26.28 4.08 -22.90
N MET A 301 25.69 2.91 -22.65
CA MET A 301 26.35 1.77 -21.99
C MET A 301 27.52 1.23 -22.82
N LEU A 302 27.36 1.08 -24.15
CA LEU A 302 28.44 0.67 -25.05
C LEU A 302 29.62 1.67 -25.04
N LYS A 303 29.38 2.97 -24.91
CA LYS A 303 30.43 4.00 -24.83
C LYS A 303 31.09 4.12 -23.44
N ALA A 304 30.41 3.68 -22.37
CA ALA A 304 30.86 3.84 -20.99
C ALA A 304 31.40 2.56 -20.33
N THR A 305 31.24 1.39 -20.95
CA THR A 305 31.75 0.12 -20.40
C THR A 305 33.28 0.04 -20.40
N SER A 306 33.84 -0.65 -19.41
CA SER A 306 35.27 -1.00 -19.38
C SER A 306 35.59 -2.28 -20.17
N GLU A 307 34.57 -2.98 -20.69
CA GLU A 307 34.73 -4.28 -21.35
C GLU A 307 35.19 -4.13 -22.80
N LYS A 308 36.30 -4.79 -23.14
CA LYS A 308 36.86 -4.74 -24.50
C LYS A 308 35.99 -5.48 -25.53
N GLN A 309 35.32 -6.57 -25.12
CA GLN A 309 34.59 -7.48 -26.01
C GLN A 309 33.08 -7.48 -25.70
N LEU A 310 32.26 -7.64 -26.75
CA LEU A 310 30.80 -7.62 -26.68
C LEU A 310 30.21 -8.69 -25.72
N ALA A 311 30.84 -9.85 -25.59
CA ALA A 311 30.43 -10.87 -24.62
C ALA A 311 30.75 -10.50 -23.16
N GLY A 312 31.85 -9.77 -22.94
CA GLY A 312 32.19 -9.18 -21.64
C GLY A 312 31.14 -8.15 -21.24
N PHE A 313 30.86 -7.20 -22.14
CA PHE A 313 29.81 -6.19 -21.99
C PHE A 313 28.45 -6.81 -21.62
N PHE A 314 27.96 -7.79 -22.40
CA PHE A 314 26.66 -8.41 -22.10
C PHE A 314 26.61 -9.14 -20.75
N LYS A 315 27.74 -9.72 -20.28
CA LYS A 315 27.84 -10.37 -18.97
C LYS A 315 27.99 -9.34 -17.83
N ARG A 316 28.64 -8.21 -18.10
CA ARG A 316 28.92 -7.14 -17.11
C ARG A 316 27.72 -6.23 -16.89
N GLU A 317 27.05 -5.78 -17.94
CA GLU A 317 26.06 -4.70 -17.85
C GLU A 317 24.59 -5.19 -17.76
N PHE A 318 24.29 -6.47 -18.05
CA PHE A 318 22.90 -6.98 -18.09
C PHE A 318 22.67 -8.19 -17.15
N CYS A 319 21.42 -8.37 -16.72
CA CYS A 319 21.00 -9.60 -16.03
C CYS A 319 20.48 -10.66 -17.01
N ARG A 320 20.48 -11.94 -16.57
CA ARG A 320 19.94 -13.13 -17.26
C ARG A 320 20.50 -13.51 -18.65
N VAL A 321 21.29 -12.65 -19.30
CA VAL A 321 21.98 -12.95 -20.57
C VAL A 321 23.03 -14.04 -20.37
N THR A 322 22.94 -15.12 -21.16
CA THR A 322 23.89 -16.26 -21.12
C THR A 322 24.75 -16.30 -22.41
N PRO A 323 25.90 -17.00 -22.43
CA PRO A 323 26.72 -17.13 -23.64
C PRO A 323 25.96 -17.67 -24.87
N ALA A 324 24.97 -18.54 -24.66
CA ALA A 324 24.09 -19.03 -25.73
C ALA A 324 23.20 -17.92 -26.31
N VAL A 325 22.61 -17.08 -25.45
CA VAL A 325 21.81 -15.93 -25.87
C VAL A 325 22.67 -14.85 -26.54
N ILE A 326 23.89 -14.61 -26.06
CA ILE A 326 24.85 -13.71 -26.74
C ILE A 326 25.11 -14.21 -28.16
N LYS A 327 25.36 -15.51 -28.34
CA LYS A 327 25.56 -16.12 -29.67
C LYS A 327 24.32 -16.02 -30.57
N GLU A 328 23.11 -16.08 -30.02
CA GLU A 328 21.87 -15.82 -30.78
C GLU A 328 21.78 -14.35 -31.22
N ILE A 329 21.95 -13.40 -30.30
CA ILE A 329 21.87 -11.95 -30.55
C ILE A 329 22.91 -11.54 -31.59
N THR A 330 24.17 -11.94 -31.45
CA THR A 330 25.22 -11.53 -32.41
C THR A 330 25.03 -12.20 -33.77
N LYS A 331 24.52 -13.45 -33.82
CA LYS A 331 24.16 -14.11 -35.09
C LYS A 331 23.00 -13.38 -35.80
N LYS A 332 21.97 -12.95 -35.07
CA LYS A 332 20.84 -12.16 -35.62
C LYS A 332 21.27 -10.75 -36.08
N ALA A 333 22.20 -10.11 -35.37
CA ALA A 333 22.68 -8.76 -35.68
C ALA A 333 23.73 -8.68 -36.81
N SER A 334 24.31 -9.83 -37.19
CA SER A 334 25.29 -9.95 -38.28
C SER A 334 24.64 -9.74 -39.64
N THR A 335 25.32 -9.03 -40.54
CA THR A 335 24.98 -8.98 -41.97
C THR A 335 25.99 -9.80 -42.78
N LYS A 336 25.73 -10.00 -44.08
CA LYS A 336 26.66 -10.69 -44.99
C LYS A 336 28.06 -10.03 -44.98
N ASP A 337 28.09 -8.72 -44.84
CA ASP A 337 29.28 -7.86 -45.01
C ASP A 337 29.94 -7.52 -43.65
N LYS A 338 29.22 -7.67 -42.53
CA LYS A 338 29.73 -7.48 -41.17
C LYS A 338 29.24 -8.59 -40.24
N THR A 339 30.09 -9.59 -40.02
CA THR A 339 29.87 -10.63 -38.99
C THR A 339 30.16 -10.05 -37.60
N ILE A 340 29.19 -10.15 -36.70
CA ILE A 340 29.28 -9.73 -35.29
C ILE A 340 29.35 -10.99 -34.42
N THR A 341 30.28 -11.03 -33.48
CA THR A 341 30.47 -12.13 -32.55
C THR A 341 30.59 -11.64 -31.11
N GLY A 342 30.55 -12.55 -30.14
CA GLY A 342 30.86 -12.21 -28.75
C GLY A 342 32.30 -11.69 -28.53
N GLN A 343 33.23 -11.99 -29.44
CA GLN A 343 34.61 -11.51 -29.39
C GLN A 343 34.83 -10.18 -30.11
N THR A 344 33.83 -9.67 -30.85
CA THR A 344 33.91 -8.35 -31.51
C THR A 344 34.15 -7.25 -30.48
N TYR A 345 35.11 -6.36 -30.78
CA TYR A 345 35.49 -5.28 -29.87
C TYR A 345 34.41 -4.21 -29.79
N VAL A 346 34.06 -3.77 -28.58
CA VAL A 346 32.98 -2.78 -28.34
C VAL A 346 33.25 -1.46 -29.07
N SER A 347 34.51 -1.03 -29.14
CA SER A 347 34.96 0.16 -29.88
C SER A 347 34.76 0.09 -31.40
N THR A 348 34.51 -1.09 -31.98
CA THR A 348 34.28 -1.28 -33.43
C THR A 348 32.80 -1.26 -33.81
N ILE A 349 31.89 -1.10 -32.84
CA ILE A 349 30.44 -1.15 -33.06
C ILE A 349 29.95 0.23 -33.51
N ASP A 350 29.71 0.37 -34.81
CA ASP A 350 29.05 1.56 -35.38
C ASP A 350 27.58 1.68 -34.92
N HIS A 351 26.99 2.88 -35.06
CA HIS A 351 25.63 3.17 -34.60
C HIS A 351 24.57 2.24 -35.24
N ALA A 352 24.74 1.82 -36.49
CA ALA A 352 23.83 0.90 -37.17
C ALA A 352 23.99 -0.54 -36.69
N ALA A 353 25.22 -0.97 -36.37
CA ALA A 353 25.50 -2.25 -35.73
C ALA A 353 24.91 -2.30 -34.32
N ALA A 354 25.02 -1.23 -33.53
CA ALA A 354 24.38 -1.11 -32.23
C ALA A 354 22.84 -1.22 -32.33
N GLU A 355 22.21 -0.59 -33.33
CA GLU A 355 20.77 -0.71 -33.55
C GLU A 355 20.35 -2.14 -33.95
N ARG A 356 21.13 -2.84 -34.79
CA ARG A 356 20.87 -4.25 -35.12
C ARG A 356 21.03 -5.17 -33.91
N ILE A 357 22.07 -4.96 -33.10
CA ILE A 357 22.26 -5.71 -31.84
C ILE A 357 21.09 -5.44 -30.89
N TYR A 358 20.63 -4.19 -30.79
CA TYR A 358 19.48 -3.79 -29.98
C TYR A 358 18.17 -4.49 -30.42
N LYS A 359 17.86 -4.50 -31.72
CA LYS A 359 16.67 -5.21 -32.24
C LYS A 359 16.75 -6.72 -31.97
N ALA A 360 17.89 -7.34 -32.28
CA ALA A 360 18.13 -8.75 -32.00
C ALA A 360 18.05 -9.10 -30.49
N MET A 361 18.43 -8.17 -29.62
CA MET A 361 18.33 -8.28 -28.16
C MET A 361 16.90 -8.20 -27.65
N GLN A 362 16.04 -7.36 -28.25
CA GLN A 362 14.61 -7.29 -27.93
C GLN A 362 13.83 -8.52 -28.44
N GLU A 363 14.28 -9.16 -29.53
CA GLU A 363 13.69 -10.40 -30.06
C GLU A 363 14.20 -11.69 -29.40
N ALA A 364 15.30 -11.64 -28.63
CA ALA A 364 15.88 -12.83 -28.02
C ALA A 364 15.02 -13.32 -26.84
N LYS A 365 14.81 -14.64 -26.72
CA LYS A 365 13.99 -15.22 -25.64
C LYS A 365 14.78 -15.26 -24.33
N LEU A 366 14.48 -14.34 -23.41
CA LEU A 366 15.16 -14.20 -22.13
C LEU A 366 14.35 -14.80 -20.97
N ARG A 367 15.05 -15.20 -19.90
CA ARG A 367 14.42 -15.51 -18.62
C ARG A 367 14.04 -14.21 -17.90
N SER A 368 12.96 -14.24 -17.13
CA SER A 368 12.52 -13.11 -16.28
C SER A 368 13.65 -12.62 -15.37
N PRO A 369 13.67 -11.32 -15.00
CA PRO A 369 14.63 -10.76 -14.04
C PRO A 369 14.71 -11.56 -12.72
N PRO A 370 15.81 -11.44 -11.96
CA PRO A 370 15.79 -11.77 -10.53
C PRO A 370 14.74 -10.95 -9.78
N THR A 371 14.14 -11.55 -8.75
CA THR A 371 13.08 -10.96 -7.91
C THR A 371 13.60 -10.37 -6.61
N ASP A 372 14.86 -10.65 -6.28
CA ASP A 372 15.54 -10.36 -5.01
C ASP A 372 15.82 -8.86 -4.79
N CYS A 373 15.41 -8.04 -5.76
CA CYS A 373 15.41 -6.58 -5.75
C CYS A 373 14.09 -5.96 -5.24
N LEU A 374 13.10 -6.79 -4.92
CA LEU A 374 11.78 -6.38 -4.41
C LEU A 374 11.61 -6.82 -2.96
N ALA A 375 11.18 -5.89 -2.10
CA ALA A 375 10.71 -6.18 -0.75
C ALA A 375 9.22 -5.80 -0.67
N PRO A 376 8.28 -6.72 -0.95
CA PRO A 376 6.86 -6.50 -0.69
C PRO A 376 6.59 -6.16 0.80
N ILE A 377 5.35 -5.81 1.14
CA ILE A 377 4.91 -5.66 2.53
C ILE A 377 4.68 -7.05 3.14
N GLY A 378 4.09 -7.98 2.36
CA GLY A 378 3.77 -9.34 2.80
C GLY A 378 2.42 -9.42 3.51
N VAL A 379 1.70 -10.51 3.30
CA VAL A 379 0.28 -10.71 3.71
C VAL A 379 0.02 -10.39 5.19
N ARG A 380 0.82 -10.92 6.11
CA ARG A 380 0.66 -10.74 7.56
C ARG A 380 0.88 -9.28 7.99
N THR A 381 1.99 -8.70 7.54
CA THR A 381 2.36 -7.29 7.77
C THR A 381 1.29 -6.35 7.20
N LEU A 382 0.77 -6.66 6.01
CA LEU A 382 -0.27 -5.90 5.32
C LEU A 382 -1.60 -5.90 6.09
N LEU A 383 -1.95 -7.02 6.74
CA LEU A 383 -3.11 -7.12 7.63
C LEU A 383 -2.89 -6.38 8.96
N ALA A 384 -1.71 -6.53 9.59
CA ALA A 384 -1.36 -5.82 10.83
C ALA A 384 -1.37 -4.30 10.66
N GLY A 385 -0.89 -3.80 9.51
CA GLY A 385 -0.99 -2.39 9.14
C GLY A 385 -2.44 -1.93 8.94
N LEU A 386 -3.28 -2.74 8.29
CA LEU A 386 -4.67 -2.39 8.02
C LEU A 386 -5.53 -2.39 9.31
N LEU A 387 -5.28 -3.31 10.24
CA LEU A 387 -5.90 -3.35 11.59
C LEU A 387 -5.57 -2.11 12.44
N LYS A 388 -4.33 -1.60 12.33
CA LYS A 388 -3.85 -0.41 13.06
C LYS A 388 -4.59 0.86 12.66
N GLY A 389 -4.87 1.02 11.36
CA GLY A 389 -5.43 2.25 10.77
C GLY A 389 -6.90 2.21 10.36
N VAL A 390 -7.52 1.03 10.23
CA VAL A 390 -8.92 0.89 9.81
C VAL A 390 -9.66 0.00 10.78
N LYS A 391 -10.76 0.51 11.37
CA LYS A 391 -11.69 -0.28 12.17
C LYS A 391 -12.73 -0.94 11.25
N ALA A 392 -12.74 -2.27 11.22
CA ALA A 392 -13.66 -3.11 10.46
C ALA A 392 -13.83 -4.49 11.12
N GLU A 393 -14.85 -5.24 10.71
CA GLU A 393 -15.13 -6.61 11.17
C GLU A 393 -14.29 -7.67 10.43
N PHE A 394 -14.08 -7.48 9.12
CA PHE A 394 -13.45 -8.46 8.24
C PHE A 394 -12.29 -7.84 7.47
N TYR A 395 -11.14 -8.52 7.46
CA TYR A 395 -9.95 -8.15 6.72
C TYR A 395 -9.50 -9.33 5.86
N ALA A 396 -9.04 -9.07 4.63
CA ALA A 396 -8.44 -10.10 3.79
C ALA A 396 -7.32 -9.50 2.93
N ALA A 397 -6.25 -10.26 2.73
CA ALA A 397 -5.07 -9.87 1.97
C ALA A 397 -4.62 -10.97 0.99
N SER A 398 -3.92 -10.55 -0.06
CA SER A 398 -3.21 -11.41 -1.02
C SER A 398 -1.96 -10.70 -1.57
N THR A 399 -0.90 -11.48 -1.76
CA THR A 399 0.36 -11.05 -2.38
C THR A 399 0.57 -11.91 -3.63
N ARG A 400 0.59 -11.29 -4.82
CA ARG A 400 0.72 -12.00 -6.10
C ARG A 400 2.17 -12.48 -6.31
N ASN A 401 2.35 -13.45 -7.20
CA ASN A 401 3.67 -13.77 -7.74
C ASN A 401 4.25 -12.58 -8.51
N PRO A 402 5.58 -12.33 -8.45
CA PRO A 402 6.21 -11.28 -9.24
C PRO A 402 6.00 -11.44 -10.75
N ALA A 403 5.67 -10.34 -11.40
CA ALA A 403 5.50 -10.19 -12.85
C ALA A 403 6.57 -9.23 -13.40
N VAL A 404 6.52 -8.96 -14.71
CA VAL A 404 7.52 -8.11 -15.41
C VAL A 404 6.80 -7.17 -16.37
N TYR A 405 7.14 -5.88 -16.36
CA TYR A 405 6.70 -4.90 -17.37
C TYR A 405 7.92 -4.14 -17.88
N ARG A 406 8.08 -4.00 -19.20
CA ARG A 406 9.26 -3.36 -19.83
C ARG A 406 10.60 -3.77 -19.18
N GLY A 407 10.82 -5.08 -18.98
CA GLY A 407 12.02 -5.63 -18.32
C GLY A 407 12.17 -5.39 -16.81
N ASN A 408 11.34 -4.55 -16.18
CA ASN A 408 11.37 -4.30 -14.73
C ASN A 408 10.51 -5.34 -14.00
N PRO A 409 11.04 -6.05 -12.99
CA PRO A 409 10.22 -6.90 -12.13
C PRO A 409 9.35 -6.05 -11.22
N PHE A 410 8.09 -6.46 -11.04
CA PHE A 410 7.14 -5.84 -10.12
C PHE A 410 6.28 -6.90 -9.43
N GLN A 411 5.74 -6.56 -8.26
CA GLN A 411 4.84 -7.41 -7.49
C GLN A 411 3.64 -6.58 -7.01
N ILE A 412 2.45 -7.17 -7.04
CA ILE A 412 1.22 -6.53 -6.61
C ILE A 412 0.67 -7.22 -5.36
N GLU A 413 0.23 -6.42 -4.41
CA GLU A 413 -0.46 -6.87 -3.21
C GLU A 413 -1.78 -6.11 -3.08
N ALA A 414 -2.82 -6.80 -2.62
CA ALA A 414 -4.12 -6.21 -2.39
C ALA A 414 -4.64 -6.63 -1.02
N ALA A 415 -5.21 -5.69 -0.28
CA ALA A 415 -5.93 -5.97 0.95
C ALA A 415 -7.27 -5.21 0.97
N ILE A 416 -8.20 -5.73 1.74
CA ILE A 416 -9.53 -5.15 1.92
C ILE A 416 -9.93 -5.22 3.40
N ALA A 417 -10.69 -4.23 3.85
CA ALA A 417 -11.35 -4.22 5.16
C ALA A 417 -12.84 -3.92 4.96
N TYR A 418 -13.72 -4.61 5.68
CA TYR A 418 -15.18 -4.56 5.48
C TYR A 418 -15.97 -4.64 6.79
N GLY A 419 -17.07 -3.88 6.88
CA GLY A 419 -17.93 -3.80 8.07
C GLY A 419 -17.38 -2.87 9.15
N GLY A 420 -17.91 -2.97 10.36
CA GLY A 420 -17.56 -2.12 11.51
C GLY A 420 -17.94 -0.65 11.30
N ASP A 421 -17.11 0.27 11.81
CA ASP A 421 -17.28 1.74 11.74
C ASP A 421 -17.26 2.34 10.31
N LEU A 422 -17.19 1.51 9.25
CA LEU A 422 -17.09 1.97 7.87
C LEU A 422 -18.46 2.43 7.31
N PRO A 423 -18.52 3.56 6.57
CA PRO A 423 -19.78 4.09 6.03
C PRO A 423 -20.36 3.18 4.95
N ALA A 424 -21.58 2.68 5.17
CA ALA A 424 -22.21 1.68 4.30
C ALA A 424 -22.88 2.25 3.03
N ASP A 425 -23.10 3.56 2.98
CA ASP A 425 -23.75 4.31 1.91
C ASP A 425 -22.76 4.92 0.91
N GLN A 426 -21.49 5.04 1.28
CA GLN A 426 -20.47 5.74 0.50
C GLN A 426 -19.73 4.82 -0.50
N PRO A 427 -19.13 5.39 -1.57
CA PRO A 427 -18.15 4.70 -2.39
C PRO A 427 -16.92 4.28 -1.56
N ALA A 428 -16.43 3.07 -1.80
CA ALA A 428 -15.34 2.47 -1.04
C ALA A 428 -14.06 3.34 -0.99
N ARG A 429 -13.40 3.38 0.18
CA ARG A 429 -12.13 4.09 0.37
C ARG A 429 -11.00 3.34 -0.35
N VAL A 430 -10.51 3.86 -1.47
CA VAL A 430 -9.36 3.28 -2.18
C VAL A 430 -8.06 3.90 -1.68
N ILE A 431 -7.23 3.08 -1.04
CA ILE A 431 -5.88 3.43 -0.57
C ILE A 431 -4.86 2.83 -1.56
N ARG A 432 -3.86 3.61 -1.95
CA ARG A 432 -2.91 3.25 -3.03
C ARG A 432 -1.49 3.45 -2.55
N PHE A 433 -0.62 2.47 -2.80
CA PHE A 433 0.79 2.51 -2.45
C PHE A 433 1.69 2.14 -3.62
N ALA A 434 2.82 2.83 -3.74
CA ALA A 434 3.92 2.47 -4.61
C ALA A 434 5.20 2.45 -3.77
N ASN A 435 5.90 1.32 -3.74
CA ASN A 435 7.09 1.11 -2.91
C ASN A 435 6.92 1.56 -1.44
N ARG A 436 5.82 1.14 -0.79
CA ARG A 436 5.38 1.55 0.56
C ARG A 436 5.10 3.05 0.77
N VAL A 437 5.18 3.89 -0.27
CA VAL A 437 4.80 5.31 -0.24
C VAL A 437 3.31 5.45 -0.60
N PRO A 438 2.48 6.13 0.21
CA PRO A 438 1.07 6.38 -0.11
C PRO A 438 0.90 7.40 -1.25
N LEU A 439 -0.11 7.16 -2.09
CA LEU A 439 -0.46 8.00 -3.22
C LEU A 439 -1.80 8.72 -2.93
N LEU A 440 -1.75 10.01 -2.64
CA LEU A 440 -2.93 10.77 -2.21
C LEU A 440 -3.69 11.41 -3.39
N TYR A 441 -3.02 12.14 -4.28
CA TYR A 441 -3.68 12.89 -5.36
C TYR A 441 -3.88 12.09 -6.65
N GLN A 442 -4.63 12.66 -7.61
CA GLN A 442 -4.83 12.11 -8.97
C GLN A 442 -5.37 10.67 -9.02
N GLN A 443 -6.22 10.27 -8.06
CA GLN A 443 -6.75 8.91 -7.94
C GLN A 443 -7.38 8.39 -9.24
N SER A 444 -8.20 9.18 -9.92
CA SER A 444 -8.88 8.81 -11.18
C SER A 444 -7.94 8.53 -12.37
N ALA A 445 -6.74 9.12 -12.39
CA ALA A 445 -5.75 8.84 -13.42
C ALA A 445 -5.05 7.49 -13.22
N CYS A 446 -4.96 7.03 -11.97
CA CYS A 446 -4.14 5.91 -11.53
C CYS A 446 -4.69 4.55 -11.94
N CYS A 447 -3.81 3.68 -12.45
CA CYS A 447 -4.11 2.30 -12.83
C CYS A 447 -4.78 1.47 -11.71
N ALA A 448 -4.31 1.65 -10.47
CA ALA A 448 -4.89 1.01 -9.28
C ALA A 448 -6.39 1.35 -9.07
N PHE A 449 -6.79 2.63 -9.16
CA PHE A 449 -8.19 3.04 -8.98
C PHE A 449 -9.08 2.50 -10.11
N LYS A 450 -8.59 2.59 -11.35
CA LYS A 450 -9.26 1.98 -12.53
C LYS A 450 -9.45 0.48 -12.35
N SER A 451 -8.46 -0.22 -11.79
CA SER A 451 -8.53 -1.65 -11.49
C SER A 451 -9.61 -1.98 -10.43
N VAL A 452 -9.82 -1.13 -9.42
CA VAL A 452 -10.96 -1.26 -8.49
C VAL A 452 -12.28 -1.03 -9.21
N THR A 453 -12.40 0.04 -10.01
CA THR A 453 -13.62 0.40 -10.74
C THR A 453 -14.04 -0.66 -11.75
N GLU A 454 -13.08 -1.29 -12.45
CA GLU A 454 -13.35 -2.34 -13.44
C GLU A 454 -13.54 -3.74 -12.83
N THR A 455 -13.28 -3.92 -11.53
CA THR A 455 -13.55 -5.18 -10.83
C THR A 455 -15.05 -5.28 -10.55
N SER A 456 -15.65 -6.44 -10.83
CA SER A 456 -17.11 -6.64 -10.78
C SER A 456 -17.59 -7.03 -9.38
N TRP A 457 -17.60 -6.07 -8.45
CA TRP A 457 -17.86 -6.30 -7.02
C TRP A 457 -19.25 -6.85 -6.69
N LYS A 458 -20.22 -6.75 -7.61
CA LYS A 458 -21.53 -7.41 -7.50
C LYS A 458 -21.43 -8.91 -7.30
N ASN A 459 -20.44 -9.55 -7.93
CA ASN A 459 -20.21 -10.99 -7.82
C ASN A 459 -19.76 -11.40 -6.40
N TYR A 460 -19.28 -10.41 -5.62
CA TYR A 460 -18.82 -10.54 -4.24
C TYR A 460 -19.83 -9.96 -3.22
N GLY A 461 -21.07 -9.65 -3.64
CA GLY A 461 -22.16 -9.24 -2.75
C GLY A 461 -22.26 -7.74 -2.44
N LEU A 462 -21.50 -6.88 -3.14
CA LEU A 462 -21.53 -5.42 -2.95
C LEU A 462 -22.36 -4.70 -4.01
N SER A 463 -22.84 -3.50 -3.70
CA SER A 463 -23.46 -2.61 -4.69
C SER A 463 -22.41 -1.95 -5.58
N GLN A 464 -22.76 -1.69 -6.84
CA GLN A 464 -21.89 -1.00 -7.80
C GLN A 464 -22.73 -0.36 -8.92
N PRO A 465 -22.93 0.98 -8.92
CA PRO A 465 -23.44 1.70 -10.08
C PRO A 465 -22.59 1.46 -11.35
N ARG A 466 -23.16 1.71 -12.54
CA ARG A 466 -22.41 1.53 -13.80
C ARG A 466 -21.29 2.57 -13.89
N GLY A 467 -20.04 2.11 -14.07
CA GLY A 467 -18.87 2.97 -14.25
C GLY A 467 -18.29 3.56 -12.95
N SER A 468 -18.79 3.19 -11.77
CA SER A 468 -18.24 3.62 -10.48
C SER A 468 -17.46 2.52 -9.77
N GLY A 469 -16.71 2.90 -8.74
CA GLY A 469 -16.27 1.96 -7.71
C GLY A 469 -17.44 1.31 -6.95
N PRO A 470 -17.19 0.28 -6.14
CA PRO A 470 -18.19 -0.33 -5.28
C PRO A 470 -18.69 0.66 -4.22
N VAL A 471 -19.93 0.46 -3.78
CA VAL A 471 -20.60 1.20 -2.71
C VAL A 471 -20.92 0.21 -1.58
N GLY A 472 -20.56 0.59 -0.36
CA GLY A 472 -20.63 -0.27 0.81
C GLY A 472 -19.52 0.03 1.83
N PRO A 473 -19.58 -0.58 3.03
CA PRO A 473 -18.63 -0.34 4.11
C PRO A 473 -17.31 -1.07 3.82
N LEU A 474 -16.53 -0.54 2.88
CA LEU A 474 -15.34 -1.18 2.31
C LEU A 474 -14.16 -0.19 2.20
N VAL A 475 -12.99 -0.64 2.65
CA VAL A 475 -11.69 -0.08 2.28
C VAL A 475 -10.98 -1.06 1.34
N VAL A 476 -10.33 -0.54 0.29
CA VAL A 476 -9.52 -1.33 -0.65
C VAL A 476 -8.11 -0.74 -0.71
N MET A 477 -7.12 -1.50 -0.27
CA MET A 477 -5.70 -1.17 -0.33
C MET A 477 -5.04 -1.91 -1.49
N ILE A 478 -4.27 -1.20 -2.31
CA ILE A 478 -3.43 -1.79 -3.38
C ILE A 478 -2.01 -1.28 -3.23
N HIS A 479 -1.04 -2.19 -3.21
CA HIS A 479 0.39 -1.89 -3.22
C HIS A 479 1.06 -2.44 -4.49
N MET A 480 1.91 -1.62 -5.11
CA MET A 480 2.85 -2.04 -6.15
C MET A 480 4.29 -1.89 -5.64
N ALA A 481 5.01 -3.00 -5.58
CA ALA A 481 6.45 -3.04 -5.34
C ALA A 481 7.20 -3.19 -6.68
N SER A 482 8.19 -2.34 -6.97
CA SER A 482 9.00 -2.43 -8.19
C SER A 482 10.34 -1.67 -8.05
N VAL A 483 11.37 -2.09 -8.81
CA VAL A 483 12.65 -1.36 -8.91
C VAL A 483 12.52 0.00 -9.60
N TRP A 484 11.51 0.14 -10.45
CA TRP A 484 11.10 1.38 -11.10
C TRP A 484 9.57 1.39 -11.09
N VAL A 485 8.94 2.46 -10.63
CA VAL A 485 7.47 2.59 -10.69
C VAL A 485 7.14 3.55 -11.83
N PRO A 486 6.22 3.19 -12.75
CA PRO A 486 5.91 4.03 -13.89
C PRO A 486 4.88 5.07 -13.44
N PHE A 487 5.33 6.24 -13.00
CA PHE A 487 4.44 7.33 -12.62
C PHE A 487 3.91 8.10 -13.83
N THR A 488 2.74 8.73 -13.71
CA THR A 488 2.19 9.63 -14.74
C THR A 488 2.84 11.02 -14.76
N SER A 489 3.59 11.37 -13.71
CA SER A 489 4.29 12.65 -13.56
C SER A 489 5.42 12.53 -12.53
N GLU A 490 6.40 13.44 -12.58
CA GLU A 490 7.55 13.46 -11.66
C GLU A 490 7.15 13.68 -10.18
N SER A 491 5.95 14.20 -9.93
CA SER A 491 5.36 14.32 -8.57
C SER A 491 4.90 12.98 -7.97
N LYS A 492 5.01 11.86 -8.70
CA LYS A 492 4.72 10.49 -8.25
C LYS A 492 3.28 10.21 -7.76
N GLU A 493 2.27 10.97 -8.17
CA GLU A 493 0.90 10.87 -7.62
C GLU A 493 0.07 9.66 -8.08
N ALA A 494 0.37 9.13 -9.26
CA ALA A 494 -0.42 8.07 -9.88
C ALA A 494 0.45 7.12 -10.69
N ILE A 495 0.17 5.82 -10.55
CA ILE A 495 0.76 4.75 -11.36
C ILE A 495 0.10 4.80 -12.75
N ALA A 496 0.93 4.89 -13.78
CA ALA A 496 0.53 4.92 -15.18
C ALA A 496 -0.08 3.59 -15.64
N ASP A 497 -0.83 3.66 -16.72
CA ASP A 497 -1.85 2.67 -17.06
C ASP A 497 -1.33 1.67 -18.10
N TYR A 498 -0.65 0.63 -17.61
CA TYR A 498 -0.10 -0.47 -18.41
C TYR A 498 -0.93 -1.74 -18.24
N ASP A 499 -1.23 -2.44 -19.33
CA ASP A 499 -2.09 -3.62 -19.31
C ASP A 499 -1.52 -4.77 -18.45
N GLU A 500 -0.21 -4.95 -18.41
CA GLU A 500 0.44 -5.98 -17.59
C GLU A 500 0.25 -5.70 -16.08
N ILE A 501 0.40 -4.44 -15.68
CA ILE A 501 0.22 -3.98 -14.28
C ILE A 501 -1.26 -4.06 -13.90
N ARG A 502 -2.13 -3.50 -14.74
CA ARG A 502 -3.59 -3.51 -14.59
C ARG A 502 -4.15 -4.92 -14.43
N LYS A 503 -3.64 -5.87 -15.22
CA LYS A 503 -4.05 -7.28 -15.19
C LYS A 503 -3.76 -7.92 -13.82
N GLU A 504 -2.54 -7.82 -13.30
CA GLU A 504 -2.22 -8.41 -11.99
C GLU A 504 -2.89 -7.66 -10.83
N MET A 505 -3.10 -6.33 -10.93
CA MET A 505 -3.95 -5.59 -9.98
C MET A 505 -5.39 -6.14 -9.94
N LYS A 506 -6.02 -6.38 -11.10
CA LYS A 506 -7.36 -6.96 -11.15
C LYS A 506 -7.38 -8.42 -10.66
N LEU A 507 -6.33 -9.20 -10.87
CA LEU A 507 -6.24 -10.57 -10.34
C LEU A 507 -6.10 -10.60 -8.81
N ALA A 508 -5.28 -9.72 -8.21
CA ALA A 508 -5.18 -9.56 -6.75
C ALA A 508 -6.51 -9.14 -6.12
N LEU A 509 -7.18 -8.14 -6.71
CA LEU A 509 -8.51 -7.68 -6.25
C LEU A 509 -9.57 -8.78 -6.33
N GLN A 510 -9.55 -9.62 -7.36
CA GLN A 510 -10.44 -10.78 -7.46
C GLN A 510 -10.13 -11.86 -6.42
N GLU A 511 -8.87 -11.99 -5.98
CA GLU A 511 -8.46 -12.93 -4.95
C GLU A 511 -9.06 -12.56 -3.59
N CYS A 512 -8.84 -11.32 -3.14
CA CYS A 512 -9.48 -10.78 -1.94
C CYS A 512 -11.01 -10.70 -2.08
N GLY A 513 -11.52 -10.35 -3.26
CA GLY A 513 -12.95 -10.31 -3.55
C GLY A 513 -13.64 -11.66 -3.38
N ARG A 514 -12.99 -12.79 -3.72
CA ARG A 514 -13.53 -14.13 -3.44
C ARG A 514 -13.66 -14.39 -1.93
N LYS A 515 -12.63 -14.05 -1.14
CA LYS A 515 -12.63 -14.17 0.33
C LYS A 515 -13.79 -13.38 0.95
N LEU A 516 -13.91 -12.09 0.61
CA LEU A 516 -15.02 -11.22 1.03
C LEU A 516 -16.39 -11.76 0.59
N GLY A 517 -16.51 -12.22 -0.66
CA GLY A 517 -17.77 -12.75 -1.18
C GLY A 517 -18.29 -13.96 -0.41
N THR A 518 -17.40 -14.76 0.19
CA THR A 518 -17.80 -15.85 1.09
C THR A 518 -18.30 -15.29 2.43
N TYR A 519 -17.56 -14.38 3.06
CA TYR A 519 -17.96 -13.72 4.31
C TYR A 519 -19.30 -12.97 4.20
N VAL A 520 -19.48 -12.14 3.16
CA VAL A 520 -20.71 -11.37 2.93
C VAL A 520 -21.92 -12.29 2.72
N ARG A 521 -21.77 -13.38 1.95
CA ARG A 521 -22.85 -14.36 1.77
C ARG A 521 -23.18 -15.08 3.08
N ARG A 522 -22.18 -15.40 3.92
CA ARG A 522 -22.38 -15.98 5.26
C ARG A 522 -23.17 -15.03 6.16
N ARG A 523 -22.74 -13.76 6.30
CA ARG A 523 -23.45 -12.73 7.08
C ARG A 523 -24.89 -12.52 6.60
N GLN A 524 -25.12 -12.54 5.28
CA GLN A 524 -26.47 -12.47 4.70
C GLN A 524 -27.31 -13.74 4.90
N LYS A 525 -26.72 -14.93 5.07
CA LYS A 525 -27.43 -16.17 5.45
C LYS A 525 -27.91 -16.03 6.91
N MET A 526 -26.98 -15.77 7.84
CA MET A 526 -27.29 -15.60 9.26
C MET A 526 -28.37 -14.53 9.51
N LYS A 527 -28.28 -13.37 8.84
CA LYS A 527 -29.30 -12.31 8.97
C LYS A 527 -30.69 -12.78 8.54
N ARG A 528 -30.80 -13.50 7.42
CA ARG A 528 -32.09 -14.04 6.92
C ARG A 528 -32.65 -15.13 7.83
N GLU A 529 -31.80 -15.91 8.48
CA GLU A 529 -32.23 -16.94 9.43
C GLU A 529 -32.66 -16.35 10.77
N GLY A 530 -31.98 -15.29 11.24
CA GLY A 530 -32.43 -14.47 12.37
C GLY A 530 -33.76 -13.75 12.11
N GLU A 531 -33.90 -13.04 10.99
CA GLU A 531 -35.17 -12.41 10.56
C GLU A 531 -36.31 -13.42 10.49
N ARG A 532 -36.04 -14.62 9.94
CA ARG A 532 -37.02 -15.71 9.86
C ARG A 532 -37.41 -16.25 11.24
N ARG A 533 -36.45 -16.34 12.17
CA ARG A 533 -36.69 -16.76 13.57
C ARG A 533 -37.58 -15.74 14.28
N GLU A 534 -37.24 -14.46 14.20
CA GLU A 534 -37.99 -13.35 14.81
C GLU A 534 -39.44 -13.30 14.27
N VAL A 535 -39.62 -13.54 12.97
CA VAL A 535 -40.95 -13.70 12.35
C VAL A 535 -41.71 -14.89 12.95
N PHE A 536 -41.09 -16.06 13.12
CA PHE A 536 -41.74 -17.20 13.76
C PHE A 536 -42.11 -16.92 15.23
N GLU A 537 -41.19 -16.37 16.03
CA GLU A 537 -41.42 -16.07 17.44
C GLU A 537 -42.59 -15.07 17.62
N ARG A 538 -42.78 -14.11 16.70
CA ARG A 538 -43.96 -13.24 16.65
C ARG A 538 -45.27 -13.97 16.30
N TYR A 539 -45.28 -14.85 15.30
CA TYR A 539 -46.51 -15.52 14.87
C TYR A 539 -46.93 -16.73 15.73
N ILE A 540 -46.01 -17.35 16.47
CA ILE A 540 -46.31 -18.52 17.32
C ILE A 540 -47.38 -18.21 18.38
N GLY A 541 -47.46 -16.97 18.89
CA GLY A 541 -48.51 -16.54 19.81
C GLY A 541 -49.93 -16.62 19.22
N GLU A 542 -50.13 -16.09 18.01
CA GLU A 542 -51.45 -16.14 17.34
C GLU A 542 -51.78 -17.54 16.82
N ILE A 543 -50.77 -18.31 16.41
CA ILE A 543 -50.96 -19.73 16.04
C ILE A 543 -51.41 -20.54 17.26
N ALA A 544 -50.78 -20.35 18.43
CA ALA A 544 -51.17 -21.05 19.66
C ALA A 544 -52.62 -20.78 20.08
N LYS A 545 -53.06 -19.51 20.06
CA LYS A 545 -54.47 -19.13 20.30
C LYS A 545 -55.42 -19.78 19.30
N SER A 546 -55.04 -19.79 18.02
CA SER A 546 -55.84 -20.36 16.93
C SER A 546 -55.96 -21.88 17.05
N CYS A 547 -54.89 -22.58 17.43
CA CYS A 547 -54.91 -24.01 17.70
C CYS A 547 -55.71 -24.36 18.97
N HIS A 548 -55.63 -23.54 20.03
CA HIS A 548 -56.47 -23.69 21.22
C HIS A 548 -57.96 -23.61 20.86
N ALA A 549 -58.36 -22.61 20.06
CA ALA A 549 -59.75 -22.44 19.63
C ALA A 549 -60.30 -23.59 18.74
N LEU A 550 -59.43 -24.36 18.08
CA LEU A 550 -59.81 -25.48 17.21
C LEU A 550 -59.78 -26.86 17.90
N VAL A 551 -58.91 -27.05 18.90
CA VAL A 551 -58.60 -28.37 19.49
C VAL A 551 -58.88 -28.43 21.00
N GLY A 552 -59.11 -27.29 21.67
CA GLY A 552 -59.39 -27.19 23.10
C GLY A 552 -58.19 -27.44 24.03
N VAL A 553 -57.05 -27.85 23.49
CA VAL A 553 -55.78 -28.01 24.24
C VAL A 553 -55.26 -26.64 24.68
N ASP A 554 -54.70 -26.56 25.89
CA ASP A 554 -54.21 -25.32 26.50
C ASP A 554 -53.23 -24.53 25.60
N THR A 555 -53.34 -23.20 25.64
CA THR A 555 -52.53 -22.28 24.83
C THR A 555 -51.06 -22.28 25.25
N ALA A 556 -50.74 -22.40 26.55
CA ALA A 556 -49.35 -22.34 27.02
C ALA A 556 -48.55 -23.58 26.58
N THR A 557 -49.13 -24.78 26.73
CA THR A 557 -48.52 -26.04 26.27
C THR A 557 -48.32 -26.09 24.75
N ILE A 558 -49.25 -25.54 23.96
CA ILE A 558 -49.07 -25.37 22.50
C ILE A 558 -47.94 -24.37 22.20
N TYR A 559 -47.92 -23.23 22.89
CA TYR A 559 -46.90 -22.18 22.71
C TYR A 559 -45.49 -22.71 23.01
N GLU A 560 -45.29 -23.40 24.14
CA GLU A 560 -44.00 -24.01 24.49
C GLU A 560 -43.56 -25.07 23.48
N ALA A 561 -44.49 -25.94 23.03
CA ALA A 561 -44.18 -26.96 22.02
C ALA A 561 -43.75 -26.34 20.68
N LEU A 562 -44.44 -25.29 20.23
CA LEU A 562 -44.10 -24.55 19.02
C LEU A 562 -42.77 -23.79 19.17
N MET A 563 -42.52 -23.12 20.30
CA MET A 563 -41.26 -22.43 20.58
C MET A 563 -40.07 -23.41 20.62
N LYS A 564 -40.25 -24.57 21.26
CA LYS A 564 -39.23 -25.65 21.30
C LYS A 564 -38.94 -26.21 19.91
N GLN A 565 -39.97 -26.41 19.09
CA GLN A 565 -39.81 -26.88 17.71
C GLN A 565 -39.21 -25.80 16.79
N ALA A 566 -39.50 -24.52 17.02
CA ALA A 566 -38.91 -23.39 16.30
C ALA A 566 -37.42 -23.26 16.60
N ARG A 567 -37.02 -23.26 17.89
CA ARG A 567 -35.62 -23.25 18.33
C ARG A 567 -34.83 -24.42 17.71
N ARG A 568 -35.36 -25.64 17.82
CA ARG A 568 -34.80 -26.84 17.17
C ARG A 568 -34.69 -26.70 15.64
N ARG A 569 -35.66 -26.08 14.97
CA ARG A 569 -35.62 -25.82 13.52
C ARG A 569 -34.61 -24.75 13.12
N THR A 570 -34.30 -23.79 13.99
CA THR A 570 -33.24 -22.80 13.75
C THR A 570 -31.86 -23.37 14.04
N GLU A 571 -31.68 -24.12 15.12
CA GLU A 571 -30.44 -24.85 15.44
C GLU A 571 -30.02 -25.80 14.30
N ILE A 572 -30.99 -26.46 13.66
CA ILE A 572 -30.78 -27.34 12.49
C ILE A 572 -30.60 -26.55 11.17
N ALA A 573 -30.90 -25.25 11.11
CA ALA A 573 -30.60 -24.39 9.97
C ALA A 573 -29.19 -23.74 10.10
N ASP A 574 -28.75 -23.51 11.33
CA ASP A 574 -27.40 -23.04 11.66
C ASP A 574 -26.36 -24.13 11.38
N ALA A 575 -26.66 -25.41 11.68
CA ALA A 575 -25.84 -26.57 11.34
C ALA A 575 -26.19 -27.13 9.94
N GLN A 576 -25.31 -26.94 8.94
CA GLN A 576 -25.55 -27.48 7.60
C GLN A 576 -25.54 -29.02 7.57
N LEU A 577 -26.36 -29.60 6.69
CA LEU A 577 -26.37 -31.04 6.38
C LEU A 577 -25.95 -31.28 4.92
N ASP A 578 -25.35 -32.43 4.64
CA ASP A 578 -25.04 -32.88 3.26
C ASP A 578 -26.21 -33.64 2.61
N GLU A 579 -26.03 -34.04 1.34
CA GLU A 579 -27.04 -34.81 0.57
C GLU A 579 -27.29 -36.21 1.16
N ASP A 580 -26.37 -36.74 1.97
CA ASP A 580 -26.50 -37.98 2.75
C ASP A 580 -27.12 -37.76 4.15
N GLY A 581 -27.56 -36.52 4.46
CA GLY A 581 -28.23 -36.16 5.71
C GLY A 581 -27.32 -36.08 6.95
N ARG A 582 -25.99 -36.08 6.77
CA ARG A 582 -25.01 -35.96 7.86
C ARG A 582 -24.75 -34.49 8.15
N ILE A 583 -24.37 -34.19 9.39
CA ILE A 583 -23.94 -32.83 9.76
C ILE A 583 -22.63 -32.53 9.05
N ILE A 584 -22.68 -31.59 8.10
CA ILE A 584 -21.51 -30.85 7.67
C ILE A 584 -21.07 -30.05 8.90
N ARG A 585 -20.06 -30.55 9.60
CA ARG A 585 -19.19 -29.65 10.37
C ARG A 585 -18.72 -28.59 9.39
N ASP A 586 -18.88 -27.33 9.77
CA ASP A 586 -18.62 -26.20 8.88
C ASP A 586 -17.11 -26.10 8.60
N ASP A 587 -16.59 -26.93 7.70
CA ASP A 587 -15.21 -26.90 7.21
C ASP A 587 -14.98 -25.63 6.36
N SER A 588 -16.04 -24.87 6.05
CA SER A 588 -16.01 -23.49 5.56
C SER A 588 -15.80 -22.44 6.67
N ASN A 589 -15.97 -22.80 7.95
CA ASN A 589 -15.45 -22.05 9.09
C ASN A 589 -13.92 -22.15 9.07
N GLY A 590 -13.39 -23.39 9.04
CA GLY A 590 -11.95 -23.65 8.90
C GLY A 590 -11.33 -22.98 7.67
N LYS A 591 -11.87 -23.16 6.47
CA LYS A 591 -11.31 -22.57 5.24
C LYS A 591 -11.23 -21.04 5.15
N LEU A 592 -11.76 -20.29 6.11
CA LEU A 592 -11.52 -18.85 6.25
C LEU A 592 -10.76 -18.51 7.53
N ASP A 593 -11.04 -19.19 8.65
CA ASP A 593 -10.36 -18.95 9.92
C ASP A 593 -8.93 -19.56 9.95
N ASP A 594 -8.63 -20.54 9.09
CA ASP A 594 -7.30 -21.13 8.82
C ASP A 594 -6.54 -20.42 7.66
N ASP A 595 -7.13 -19.43 7.00
CA ASP A 595 -6.49 -18.70 5.90
C ASP A 595 -5.60 -17.58 6.47
N ASP A 596 -4.29 -17.80 6.45
CA ASP A 596 -3.20 -16.88 6.84
C ASP A 596 -3.32 -15.44 6.27
N GLY A 597 -4.17 -15.23 5.26
CA GLY A 597 -4.53 -13.95 4.66
C GLY A 597 -5.98 -13.51 4.90
N VAL A 598 -6.61 -13.89 6.02
CA VAL A 598 -7.93 -13.46 6.50
C VAL A 598 -7.87 -13.19 8.00
N ILE A 599 -8.55 -12.15 8.48
CA ILE A 599 -8.80 -11.90 9.90
C ILE A 599 -10.26 -11.49 10.08
N ILE A 600 -10.96 -12.11 11.03
CA ILE A 600 -12.33 -11.76 11.40
C ILE A 600 -12.33 -11.30 12.86
N VAL A 601 -12.51 -9.99 13.08
CA VAL A 601 -12.72 -9.42 14.40
C VAL A 601 -14.18 -9.63 14.76
N ARG A 602 -14.42 -10.41 15.83
CA ARG A 602 -15.75 -10.58 16.42
C ARG A 602 -15.89 -9.52 17.51
N ASP A 603 -16.91 -8.66 17.40
CA ASP A 603 -17.31 -7.83 18.52
C ASP A 603 -18.02 -8.73 19.54
N ASP A 604 -17.27 -9.22 20.53
CA ASP A 604 -17.82 -9.77 21.77
C ASP A 604 -18.37 -8.62 22.63
N GLY A 605 -19.38 -7.92 22.11
CA GLY A 605 -20.16 -6.95 22.87
C GLY A 605 -20.85 -7.66 24.04
N PRO A 606 -21.06 -6.97 25.18
CA PRO A 606 -21.64 -7.59 26.36
C PRO A 606 -23.01 -8.17 26.03
N GLY A 607 -23.12 -9.50 26.08
CA GLY A 607 -24.39 -10.19 25.96
C GLY A 607 -25.35 -9.72 27.06
N PRO A 608 -26.67 -9.67 26.80
CA PRO A 608 -27.62 -9.26 27.82
C PRO A 608 -27.52 -10.19 29.02
N GLU A 609 -27.15 -9.64 30.18
CA GLU A 609 -27.03 -10.43 31.42
C GLU A 609 -28.37 -11.10 31.74
N GLU A 610 -28.35 -12.43 31.84
CA GLU A 610 -29.52 -13.21 32.27
C GLU A 610 -29.82 -12.89 33.75
N THR A 611 -30.69 -11.90 33.96
CA THR A 611 -31.15 -11.44 35.27
C THR A 611 -32.10 -12.46 35.90
N MET A 612 -31.53 -13.59 36.31
CA MET A 612 -32.16 -14.68 37.06
C MET A 612 -32.61 -14.22 38.46
N GLY A 613 -33.74 -13.52 38.50
CA GLY A 613 -34.36 -13.05 39.73
C GLY A 613 -34.93 -14.19 40.58
N THR A 614 -34.36 -14.43 41.77
CA THR A 614 -34.88 -15.38 42.76
C THR A 614 -35.58 -14.67 43.92
N SER A 615 -36.71 -14.02 43.62
CA SER A 615 -37.55 -13.34 44.61
C SER A 615 -38.46 -14.31 45.39
N ARG A 616 -37.97 -14.82 46.53
CA ARG A 616 -38.83 -15.36 47.60
C ARG A 616 -38.48 -14.71 48.94
N GLY A 617 -39.39 -13.88 49.43
CA GLY A 617 -39.21 -13.17 50.70
C GLY A 617 -39.53 -14.03 51.93
N GLY A 618 -38.79 -13.79 53.01
CA GLY A 618 -39.06 -14.25 54.37
C GLY A 618 -38.62 -13.15 55.35
N LEU A 619 -39.43 -12.84 56.37
CA LEU A 619 -39.31 -11.60 57.14
C LEU A 619 -38.84 -11.78 58.59
N LYS A 620 -37.87 -10.92 58.96
CA LYS A 620 -37.49 -10.49 60.33
C LYS A 620 -36.75 -11.49 61.24
N GLY A 621 -35.87 -10.92 62.09
CA GLY A 621 -35.07 -11.61 63.12
C GLY A 621 -35.75 -11.60 64.51
N PRO A 622 -35.05 -11.30 65.64
CA PRO A 622 -33.94 -10.34 65.77
C PRO A 622 -32.66 -10.89 66.47
N ALA A 623 -31.71 -10.01 66.78
CA ALA A 623 -30.41 -10.35 67.37
C ALA A 623 -30.37 -10.30 68.92
N LYS A 624 -29.44 -11.10 69.49
CA LYS A 624 -28.84 -11.10 70.85
C LYS A 624 -27.59 -12.00 70.79
N SER A 625 -26.55 -11.89 71.61
CA SER A 625 -26.06 -10.84 72.53
C SER A 625 -24.58 -11.14 72.85
N ASN A 626 -23.91 -10.32 73.65
CA ASN A 626 -22.45 -10.32 73.85
C ASN A 626 -21.94 -11.27 74.98
N ASP A 627 -20.61 -11.33 75.14
CA ASP A 627 -19.82 -11.70 76.35
C ASP A 627 -19.47 -13.19 76.68
N GLY A 628 -18.29 -13.36 77.30
CA GLY A 628 -17.73 -14.62 77.87
C GLY A 628 -16.82 -15.42 76.91
N ASN A 629 -15.49 -15.30 76.81
CA ASN A 629 -14.36 -15.03 77.74
C ASN A 629 -13.62 -16.30 78.27
N GLU A 630 -12.29 -16.19 78.45
CA GLU A 630 -11.34 -17.12 79.12
C GLU A 630 -11.01 -18.45 78.36
N HIS A 631 -9.75 -18.66 77.93
CA HIS A 631 -8.63 -19.35 78.63
C HIS A 631 -8.64 -20.89 78.53
N SER A 632 -7.50 -21.61 78.44
CA SER A 632 -6.13 -21.22 78.10
C SER A 632 -5.22 -22.44 77.84
N SER A 633 -4.24 -22.29 76.92
CA SER A 633 -2.90 -22.91 77.02
C SER A 633 -2.80 -24.46 76.95
N PRO A 634 -1.59 -25.07 77.04
CA PRO A 634 -0.61 -24.97 75.95
C PRO A 634 0.14 -26.26 75.58
N ASN A 635 0.87 -26.20 74.44
CA ASN A 635 2.22 -26.74 74.22
C ASN A 635 2.60 -28.18 74.70
N THR A 636 2.94 -29.05 73.73
CA THR A 636 4.14 -29.90 73.81
C THR A 636 4.51 -30.43 72.42
N GLY A 637 5.78 -30.76 72.17
CA GLY A 637 6.19 -31.37 70.90
C GLY A 637 7.58 -32.00 70.91
N ALA A 638 7.79 -33.05 70.12
CA ALA A 638 9.10 -33.67 69.88
C ALA A 638 9.22 -34.42 68.54
N LYS A 639 10.03 -33.86 67.63
CA LYS A 639 10.99 -34.49 66.69
C LYS A 639 10.92 -36.02 66.46
N SER A 640 10.87 -36.48 65.20
CA SER A 640 11.87 -37.46 64.69
C SER A 640 12.04 -37.57 63.15
N ARG A 641 13.31 -37.53 62.75
CA ARG A 641 14.02 -37.89 61.49
C ARG A 641 13.33 -38.71 60.36
N ASN A 642 13.14 -38.05 59.20
CA ASN A 642 13.93 -38.19 57.95
C ASN A 642 14.62 -39.55 57.61
N LYS A 643 14.38 -40.09 56.38
CA LYS A 643 15.34 -40.94 55.64
C LYS A 643 15.15 -40.90 54.10
N THR A 644 16.20 -41.22 53.32
CA THR A 644 16.28 -41.00 51.85
C THR A 644 16.90 -42.18 51.06
N ARG A 645 16.60 -42.28 49.75
CA ARG A 645 17.39 -42.91 48.62
C ARG A 645 16.59 -42.73 47.30
N ARG A 646 17.14 -42.27 46.15
CA ARG A 646 18.06 -42.89 45.15
C ARG A 646 17.58 -44.24 44.59
N GLY A 647 17.57 -44.55 43.27
CA GLY A 647 17.78 -43.73 42.05
C GLY A 647 18.83 -44.29 41.03
N SER A 648 18.40 -44.65 39.81
CA SER A 648 19.21 -45.08 38.62
C SER A 648 18.29 -45.16 37.36
N ARG A 649 18.64 -44.70 36.15
CA ARG A 649 19.59 -45.21 35.10
C ARG A 649 19.23 -46.62 34.56
N SER A 650 19.30 -46.95 33.26
CA SER A 650 19.67 -46.18 32.03
C SER A 650 19.38 -46.95 30.71
N SER A 651 19.71 -46.33 29.55
CA SER A 651 20.17 -46.92 28.27
C SER A 651 19.24 -47.80 27.41
N GLY A 652 19.01 -47.39 26.14
CA GLY A 652 18.36 -48.17 25.08
C GLY A 652 19.33 -48.77 24.04
N ALA A 653 18.81 -49.31 22.91
CA ALA A 653 19.60 -49.92 21.84
C ALA A 653 18.96 -49.83 20.43
N LYS A 654 19.76 -50.07 19.37
CA LYS A 654 19.38 -50.02 17.93
C LYS A 654 19.20 -51.41 17.32
N LYS A 655 18.37 -51.53 16.27
CA LYS A 655 18.54 -52.35 15.02
C LYS A 655 17.42 -51.96 14.02
N LYS A 656 17.70 -51.69 12.73
CA LYS A 656 17.91 -52.63 11.60
C LYS A 656 16.78 -53.69 11.51
N GLY A 657 15.99 -53.86 10.45
CA GLY A 657 15.92 -53.19 9.14
C GLY A 657 16.30 -54.13 7.97
N LEU A 658 15.35 -54.45 7.08
CA LEU A 658 15.62 -55.07 5.77
C LEU A 658 14.60 -54.68 4.66
N THR A 659 14.30 -55.55 3.68
CA THR A 659 14.14 -55.09 2.26
C THR A 659 13.08 -55.81 1.38
N LYS A 660 12.84 -55.21 0.19
CA LYS A 660 12.27 -55.74 -1.09
C LYS A 660 10.86 -55.28 -1.51
N LYS A 661 10.66 -55.34 -2.84
CA LYS A 661 9.53 -54.93 -3.72
C LYS A 661 9.00 -56.18 -4.48
N PRO A 662 8.13 -56.10 -5.53
CA PRO A 662 6.99 -55.23 -5.90
C PRO A 662 5.70 -56.08 -6.13
N VAL A 663 4.99 -55.92 -7.28
CA VAL A 663 3.78 -56.61 -7.79
C VAL A 663 2.44 -56.02 -7.28
N SER A 664 1.33 -56.01 -8.03
CA SER A 664 0.98 -55.33 -9.31
C SER A 664 -0.36 -55.88 -9.86
N GLY A 665 -1.35 -55.02 -10.11
CA GLY A 665 -2.65 -55.37 -10.73
C GLY A 665 -3.69 -54.26 -10.42
N LYS A 666 -4.14 -53.46 -11.40
CA LYS A 666 -5.11 -53.70 -12.50
C LYS A 666 -6.60 -53.68 -12.08
N SER A 667 -7.19 -52.47 -12.11
CA SER A 667 -8.47 -52.11 -12.79
C SER A 667 -9.79 -52.78 -12.33
N PRO A 668 -10.99 -52.31 -12.77
CA PRO A 668 -11.31 -51.17 -13.64
C PRO A 668 -12.32 -50.13 -13.05
N ARG A 669 -12.54 -49.03 -13.79
CA ARG A 669 -13.74 -48.17 -13.69
C ARG A 669 -14.89 -48.74 -14.54
N PRO A 670 -16.17 -48.46 -14.19
CA PRO A 670 -17.25 -48.35 -15.17
C PRO A 670 -17.37 -46.93 -15.78
N LYS A 671 -17.87 -46.85 -17.01
CA LYS A 671 -18.59 -45.69 -17.58
C LYS A 671 -20.07 -46.09 -17.75
N PRO A 672 -21.00 -45.12 -17.80
CA PRO A 672 -21.68 -44.83 -19.08
C PRO A 672 -21.85 -43.30 -19.28
N ALA A 673 -22.41 -42.77 -20.38
CA ALA A 673 -22.39 -43.13 -21.80
C ALA A 673 -22.73 -41.84 -22.60
N GLU A 674 -22.50 -41.80 -23.91
CA GLU A 674 -22.79 -40.62 -24.73
C GLU A 674 -24.24 -40.62 -25.27
N ALA A 675 -24.83 -39.43 -25.42
CA ALA A 675 -26.03 -39.20 -26.21
C ALA A 675 -25.90 -37.85 -26.94
N THR A 676 -26.17 -37.85 -28.24
CA THR A 676 -25.97 -36.73 -29.18
C THR A 676 -27.22 -35.84 -29.34
N PRO A 677 -27.11 -34.62 -29.89
CA PRO A 677 -28.14 -33.59 -29.77
C PRO A 677 -29.28 -33.72 -30.80
N THR A 678 -30.44 -33.18 -30.45
CA THR A 678 -31.61 -33.05 -31.34
C THR A 678 -31.94 -31.57 -31.59
N SER A 679 -32.24 -31.21 -32.84
CA SER A 679 -32.62 -29.87 -33.27
C SER A 679 -34.00 -29.86 -33.93
N LEU A 680 -34.86 -28.89 -33.56
CA LEU A 680 -36.06 -28.38 -34.26
C LEU A 680 -36.47 -27.10 -33.49
N ALA A 681 -36.67 -25.88 -34.01
CA ALA A 681 -37.09 -25.32 -35.31
C ALA A 681 -38.62 -25.08 -35.44
N GLY A 682 -39.00 -23.81 -35.64
CA GLY A 682 -40.39 -23.33 -35.86
C GLY A 682 -41.19 -22.99 -34.58
N THR A 683 -42.15 -22.05 -34.57
CA THR A 683 -42.51 -21.04 -35.60
C THR A 683 -43.39 -19.91 -35.03
N ALA A 684 -42.96 -18.64 -35.25
CA ALA A 684 -43.71 -17.50 -35.80
C ALA A 684 -45.05 -16.96 -35.20
N SER A 685 -45.46 -15.79 -35.73
CA SER A 685 -46.80 -15.13 -35.65
C SER A 685 -47.08 -14.19 -34.45
N LEU A 686 -47.69 -12.99 -34.54
CA LEU A 686 -47.73 -11.92 -35.58
C LEU A 686 -48.57 -10.68 -35.10
N LYS A 687 -48.37 -9.51 -35.76
CA LYS A 687 -49.18 -8.24 -35.70
C LYS A 687 -49.06 -7.49 -34.35
N ARG A 688 -49.31 -6.16 -34.19
CA ARG A 688 -49.66 -4.95 -35.02
C ARG A 688 -49.04 -3.72 -34.27
N GLY A 689 -48.90 -2.48 -34.73
CA GLY A 689 -49.37 -1.73 -35.92
C GLY A 689 -50.48 -0.71 -35.57
N GLY A 690 -50.34 0.63 -35.71
CA GLY A 690 -49.34 1.46 -36.41
C GLY A 690 -49.81 2.93 -36.60
N ILE A 691 -49.57 3.55 -37.80
CA ILE A 691 -50.14 4.84 -38.32
C ILE A 691 -49.43 6.13 -37.79
N LYS A 692 -49.14 7.27 -38.48
CA LYS A 692 -49.35 7.95 -39.83
C LYS A 692 -48.02 8.69 -40.21
N ASN A 693 -47.48 8.83 -41.45
CA ASN A 693 -47.93 9.42 -42.74
C ASN A 693 -48.11 10.97 -42.66
N ARG A 694 -47.38 11.90 -43.34
CA ARG A 694 -46.93 12.09 -44.77
C ARG A 694 -45.37 12.29 -44.92
N GLY A 695 -44.71 12.88 -45.96
CA GLY A 695 -45.06 13.65 -47.19
C GLY A 695 -43.85 14.03 -48.12
N MET A 696 -44.05 14.92 -49.13
CA MET A 696 -43.12 15.42 -50.20
C MET A 696 -43.69 16.74 -50.86
N PRO A 697 -43.14 17.44 -51.91
CA PRO A 697 -42.11 17.10 -52.95
C PRO A 697 -41.09 18.20 -53.48
N LYS A 698 -40.06 17.75 -54.24
CA LYS A 698 -39.41 18.22 -55.53
C LYS A 698 -39.51 19.70 -56.09
N PRO A 699 -38.77 20.10 -57.17
CA PRO A 699 -37.35 19.87 -57.61
C PRO A 699 -36.64 21.11 -58.30
N ARG A 700 -35.37 21.00 -58.76
CA ARG A 700 -34.89 21.63 -60.03
C ARG A 700 -33.57 21.01 -60.60
N VAL A 701 -33.11 21.51 -61.76
CA VAL A 701 -32.21 20.84 -62.74
C VAL A 701 -31.12 21.79 -63.28
N LYS A 702 -29.91 21.28 -63.60
CA LYS A 702 -29.08 21.71 -64.77
C LYS A 702 -27.96 20.72 -65.14
N LEU A 703 -27.53 20.75 -66.41
CA LEU A 703 -26.41 20.01 -67.04
C LEU A 703 -25.51 21.01 -67.82
N GLY A 704 -24.25 20.64 -68.15
CA GLY A 704 -23.53 21.23 -69.29
C GLY A 704 -21.98 21.21 -69.24
N ALA A 705 -21.35 20.91 -70.39
CA ALA A 705 -19.89 20.93 -70.73
C ALA A 705 -18.97 19.94 -69.97
N LYS A 706 -18.02 19.18 -70.56
CA LYS A 706 -16.97 19.39 -71.63
C LYS A 706 -15.76 20.21 -71.13
N THR A 707 -14.48 19.87 -71.41
CA THR A 707 -13.90 18.95 -72.42
C THR A 707 -12.47 18.43 -72.05
N GLU A 708 -12.15 17.20 -72.48
CA GLU A 708 -10.86 16.57 -72.90
C GLU A 708 -9.43 16.97 -72.43
N LYS A 709 -8.53 15.97 -72.54
CA LYS A 709 -7.03 15.94 -72.43
C LYS A 709 -6.44 15.92 -71.00
N GLY A 710 -5.35 15.19 -70.72
CA GLY A 710 -4.65 14.17 -71.52
C GLY A 710 -3.23 13.83 -71.02
N LEU A 711 -2.75 12.61 -71.33
CA LEU A 711 -1.43 12.01 -71.03
C LEU A 711 -1.14 11.55 -69.57
N PHE A 712 -0.13 10.67 -69.48
CA PHE A 712 0.27 9.85 -68.32
C PHE A 712 1.33 10.54 -67.44
N GLY A 713 1.38 10.11 -66.18
CA GLY A 713 2.46 10.34 -65.20
C GLY A 713 2.30 9.37 -64.04
#